data_AF-A0A507DHJ5-F1
#
_entry.id   AF-A0A507DHJ5-F1
#
_cell.length_a   1.000
_cell.length_b   1.000
_cell.length_c   1.000
_cell.angle_alpha   90.00
_cell.angle_beta   90.00
_cell.angle_gamma   90.00
#
_symmetry.space_group_name_H-M   'P 1'
#
loop_
_entity.id
_entity.type
_entity.pdbx_description
1 polymer ?
#
loop_
_entity_poly.entity_id
_entity_poly.type
_entity_poly.pdbx_seq_one_letter_code
_entity_poly.pdbx_strand_id
1 'polypeptide(L)'
;MSLVLPRITLWRYALYASVSPDPRGIYGIPPSEMTASRPLPSPWTPKPSLLLPIRQVLAHVFSTCIMIILTVYALVSTANDPIEVAPKEKKECVRRVSSSPRQTLNLLAEEMNVNAPHTPRIHGAKLDGLVDVFGIKAALGPKRIISHPLADPVTEQLRKPHNNAEYYALFHGYHCDTHRVITVDGFSLLLHRIRIKSHLSTTQKQTVLVQHGLFQSAGVFVTNGQKQSLAFYLADLGYDVWLGNNRCVEKKHATLSSSDVEFWDWSLDELARYDFPALVDYVRKTAQVEKIIYVGHSQGNAQAFLGCKLDPRIPEKISCFVALAPTAYIGPLLDSAPMKYLIEMNLSIYQPIFGVKQFLPIMDSVQEYLPASWFMRLAYSMFSYLFSWHDYNWDEIHKNHYFQFTPRPTSSKAILHWCRCARLRTLAPFSQVFDESYSNDSYNRCSPSYDFSCLGDMPVALFYGSRDSIIDGDRVMREARGKCNLVYGEHLDGYEHLDVIWALDAKQRVFDPMVMIFDKLREERGNVTINNNATTTTATINWDNNNMDGQDQDSSSKREDVSTDTHELNTETNSLQQNGESTELPSVEEDYTNNEGKIPKAQKAAVVFELGHPVVYKTDWPVSKPGTGEVLVHVIRTGVCHSDLHTMEGVGVGTPIPHIGGHEGAGYVVSVGAEVHDVQIGDRVGIKFISYTCGTCEYCLAGHETVCQRQQTTGLSVPGTFQEYMIAKAQGLARIPAEVSFDQAAPILCAGISVYKGLKELDMKAGQWVCVPGAGGGLGHLAVQYAKAMGFRCLAIDGGESKRELCLKLGADVYLDFLCAKDVISEAIYITKGGAHGALIVATSQVAYSQAPLYMRPWGTIVCISLPANAKLDSVIADVVMRRLTIRGSVMGDRLDTAEALDFVARGLVKSIVEIYPMSALNQVYDRMRKGEIAGRILLNTSE
;
A
#
# COMPACT_ATOMS: atom_id res chain seq x y z
N MET A 1 -24.05 -30.58 -30.82
CA MET A 1 -25.31 -30.93 -30.13
C MET A 1 -26.33 -31.48 -31.14
N SER A 2 -26.35 -32.78 -31.42
CA SER A 2 -27.32 -33.36 -32.37
C SER A 2 -27.64 -34.86 -32.17
N LEU A 3 -27.18 -35.48 -31.07
CA LEU A 3 -27.34 -36.93 -30.81
C LEU A 3 -27.79 -37.28 -29.38
N VAL A 4 -28.44 -36.35 -28.66
CA VAL A 4 -28.92 -36.58 -27.27
C VAL A 4 -30.35 -36.04 -27.08
N LEU A 5 -31.28 -36.36 -27.99
CA LEU A 5 -32.63 -35.77 -27.98
C LEU A 5 -33.84 -36.72 -28.21
N PRO A 6 -33.68 -38.06 -28.32
CA PRO A 6 -34.83 -38.97 -28.22
C PRO A 6 -34.66 -40.08 -27.16
N ARG A 7 -34.43 -39.73 -25.89
CA ARG A 7 -34.61 -40.64 -24.73
C ARG A 7 -35.26 -40.01 -23.48
N ILE A 8 -35.87 -38.83 -23.60
CA ILE A 8 -36.58 -38.14 -22.50
C ILE A 8 -38.10 -38.41 -22.59
N THR A 9 -38.50 -39.67 -22.39
CA THR A 9 -39.93 -40.03 -22.33
C THR A 9 -40.26 -41.21 -21.40
N LEU A 10 -39.33 -41.64 -20.54
CA LEU A 10 -39.52 -42.75 -19.60
C LEU A 10 -39.21 -42.43 -18.13
N TRP A 11 -38.75 -41.20 -17.83
CA TRP A 11 -38.34 -40.79 -16.47
C TRP A 11 -39.40 -40.02 -15.68
N ARG A 12 -40.59 -39.80 -16.23
CA ARG A 12 -41.64 -38.97 -15.61
C ARG A 12 -42.48 -39.68 -14.53
N TYR A 13 -42.33 -41.00 -14.36
CA TYR A 13 -43.14 -41.84 -13.45
C TYR A 13 -42.41 -42.36 -12.20
N ALA A 14 -41.09 -42.21 -12.09
CA ALA A 14 -40.31 -42.76 -10.96
C ALA A 14 -40.10 -41.76 -9.78
N LEU A 15 -40.52 -40.50 -9.93
CA LEU A 15 -40.20 -39.40 -9.01
C LEU A 15 -41.36 -38.96 -8.10
N TYR A 16 -42.49 -39.70 -8.09
CA TYR A 16 -43.71 -39.32 -7.36
C TYR A 16 -44.02 -40.18 -6.12
N ALA A 17 -43.10 -41.04 -5.67
CA ALA A 17 -43.35 -42.04 -4.64
C ALA A 17 -42.38 -41.98 -3.43
N SER A 18 -42.11 -40.79 -2.88
CA SER A 18 -41.49 -40.64 -1.55
C SER A 18 -41.60 -39.21 -0.98
N VAL A 19 -42.82 -38.72 -0.71
CA VAL A 19 -43.03 -37.47 0.06
C VAL A 19 -44.17 -37.65 1.06
N SER A 20 -43.82 -37.77 2.34
CA SER A 20 -44.62 -37.31 3.48
C SER A 20 -43.82 -37.43 4.78
N PRO A 21 -43.77 -36.39 5.61
CA PRO A 21 -43.75 -36.55 7.06
C PRO A 21 -44.90 -35.78 7.73
N ASP A 22 -45.69 -36.47 8.53
CA ASP A 22 -46.73 -35.90 9.41
C ASP A 22 -46.10 -35.42 10.73
N PRO A 23 -46.28 -34.16 11.16
CA PRO A 23 -45.76 -33.67 12.43
C PRO A 23 -46.83 -33.66 13.52
N ARG A 24 -46.94 -34.74 14.33
CA ARG A 24 -47.64 -34.71 15.64
C ARG A 24 -47.29 -35.88 16.56
N GLY A 25 -47.08 -35.57 17.85
CA GLY A 25 -46.66 -36.51 18.90
C GLY A 25 -45.12 -36.64 18.96
N ILE A 26 -44.46 -36.62 20.12
CA ILE A 26 -44.89 -36.90 21.50
C ILE A 26 -44.16 -35.93 22.45
N TYR A 27 -44.87 -35.36 23.44
CA TYR A 27 -44.24 -34.69 24.60
C TYR A 27 -44.75 -35.32 25.90
N GLY A 28 -43.82 -35.66 26.80
CA GLY A 28 -44.13 -36.32 28.08
C GLY A 28 -42.95 -36.29 29.06
N ILE A 29 -42.79 -35.16 29.79
CA ILE A 29 -42.55 -35.01 31.25
C ILE A 29 -41.54 -35.99 31.94
N PRO A 30 -40.59 -35.57 32.83
CA PRO A 30 -39.81 -34.33 32.96
C PRO A 30 -38.29 -34.67 33.32
N PRO A 31 -37.47 -33.89 34.07
CA PRO A 31 -35.99 -34.02 33.99
C PRO A 31 -35.29 -34.79 35.11
N SER A 32 -34.16 -35.42 34.80
CA SER A 32 -33.01 -35.56 35.71
C SER A 32 -31.71 -35.96 34.96
N GLU A 33 -30.58 -35.57 35.55
CA GLU A 33 -29.19 -36.00 35.27
C GLU A 33 -28.51 -35.64 33.94
N MET A 34 -27.48 -34.79 34.07
CA MET A 34 -26.45 -34.51 33.06
C MET A 34 -25.55 -35.73 32.86
N THR A 35 -25.36 -36.17 31.61
CA THR A 35 -24.06 -36.67 31.11
C THR A 35 -24.09 -36.82 29.59
N ALA A 36 -22.94 -36.55 28.93
CA ALA A 36 -22.63 -36.86 27.53
C ALA A 36 -23.75 -36.62 26.49
N SER A 37 -23.87 -35.37 26.01
CA SER A 37 -24.72 -35.02 24.87
C SER A 37 -24.29 -35.75 23.59
N ARG A 38 -25.02 -36.82 23.23
CA ARG A 38 -24.99 -37.36 21.86
C ARG A 38 -25.42 -36.25 20.88
N PRO A 39 -24.72 -36.01 19.76
CA PRO A 39 -25.23 -35.12 18.73
C PRO A 39 -26.51 -35.72 18.13
N LEU A 40 -27.51 -34.86 17.91
CA LEU A 40 -28.69 -35.20 17.11
C LEU A 40 -28.22 -35.64 15.70
N PRO A 41 -28.85 -36.65 15.08
CA PRO A 41 -28.46 -37.11 13.76
C PRO A 41 -28.62 -35.98 12.74
N SER A 42 -27.50 -35.51 12.22
CA SER A 42 -27.44 -34.51 11.16
C SER A 42 -28.21 -35.00 9.92
N PRO A 43 -28.95 -34.15 9.20
CA PRO A 43 -29.53 -34.51 7.90
C PRO A 43 -28.47 -34.89 6.84
N TRP A 44 -27.18 -34.72 7.15
CA TRP A 44 -26.03 -35.15 6.35
C TRP A 44 -25.48 -36.56 6.69
N THR A 45 -26.10 -37.33 7.60
CA THR A 45 -25.75 -38.75 7.79
C THR A 45 -26.61 -39.65 6.89
N PRO A 46 -26.21 -39.98 5.64
CA PRO A 46 -26.97 -40.90 4.81
C PRO A 46 -26.91 -42.30 5.43
N LYS A 47 -28.08 -42.93 5.62
CA LYS A 47 -28.11 -44.37 5.89
C LYS A 47 -27.42 -45.10 4.72
N PRO A 48 -26.54 -46.08 4.99
CA PRO A 48 -25.81 -46.79 3.94
C PRO A 48 -26.81 -47.46 2.99
N SER A 49 -26.84 -46.97 1.75
CA SER A 49 -27.75 -47.43 0.71
C SER A 49 -26.98 -47.64 -0.58
N LEU A 50 -27.39 -48.64 -1.37
CA LEU A 50 -26.77 -49.00 -2.66
C LEU A 50 -26.78 -47.84 -3.68
N LEU A 51 -27.59 -46.81 -3.47
CA LEU A 51 -27.64 -45.60 -4.29
C LEU A 51 -26.56 -44.57 -3.94
N LEU A 52 -25.95 -44.63 -2.76
CA LEU A 52 -24.97 -43.64 -2.30
C LEU A 52 -23.68 -43.63 -3.15
N PRO A 53 -23.08 -44.78 -3.54
CA PRO A 53 -21.95 -44.79 -4.47
C PRO A 53 -22.32 -44.22 -5.84
N ILE A 54 -23.50 -44.57 -6.37
CA ILE A 54 -23.98 -44.08 -7.68
C ILE A 54 -24.17 -42.55 -7.65
N ARG A 55 -24.79 -42.02 -6.58
CA ARG A 55 -24.94 -40.57 -6.37
C ARG A 55 -23.59 -39.87 -6.29
N GLN A 56 -22.61 -40.45 -5.61
CA GLN A 56 -21.28 -39.85 -5.49
C GLN A 56 -20.50 -39.86 -6.82
N VAL A 57 -20.65 -40.91 -7.64
CA VAL A 57 -20.09 -40.95 -9.01
C VAL A 57 -20.75 -39.91 -9.90
N LEU A 58 -22.09 -39.79 -9.87
CA LEU A 58 -22.81 -38.76 -10.62
C LEU A 58 -22.40 -37.35 -10.19
N ALA A 59 -22.29 -37.08 -8.88
CA ALA A 59 -21.77 -35.81 -8.38
C ALA A 59 -20.35 -35.53 -8.85
N HIS A 60 -19.46 -36.54 -8.88
CA HIS A 60 -18.12 -36.36 -9.43
C HIS A 60 -18.14 -35.99 -10.92
N VAL A 61 -19.03 -36.59 -11.72
CA VAL A 61 -19.22 -36.21 -13.13
C VAL A 61 -19.77 -34.78 -13.26
N PHE A 62 -20.83 -34.43 -12.52
CA PHE A 62 -21.42 -33.09 -12.58
C PHE A 62 -20.45 -31.99 -12.14
N SER A 63 -19.78 -32.16 -10.99
CA SER A 63 -18.76 -31.23 -10.51
C SER A 63 -17.58 -31.10 -11.49
N THR A 64 -17.13 -32.19 -12.11
CA THR A 64 -16.08 -32.15 -13.15
C THR A 64 -16.54 -31.37 -14.38
N CYS A 65 -17.76 -31.60 -14.88
CA CYS A 65 -18.32 -30.83 -15.99
C CYS A 65 -18.46 -29.34 -15.66
N ILE A 66 -18.95 -28.99 -14.46
CA ILE A 66 -19.05 -27.59 -14.00
C ILE A 66 -17.68 -26.94 -13.90
N MET A 67 -16.69 -27.63 -13.36
CA MET A 67 -15.32 -27.10 -13.27
C MET A 67 -14.72 -26.86 -14.66
N ILE A 68 -14.89 -27.80 -15.60
CA ILE A 68 -14.45 -27.59 -16.99
C ILE A 68 -15.16 -26.38 -17.61
N ILE A 69 -16.47 -26.22 -17.40
CA ILE A 69 -17.23 -25.07 -17.90
C ILE A 69 -16.75 -23.75 -17.26
N LEU A 70 -16.57 -23.71 -15.94
CA LEU A 70 -16.09 -22.54 -15.21
C LEU A 70 -14.66 -22.17 -15.62
N THR A 71 -13.77 -23.14 -15.78
CA THR A 71 -12.39 -22.90 -16.23
C THR A 71 -12.36 -22.43 -17.70
N VAL A 72 -13.14 -23.04 -18.60
CA VAL A 72 -13.22 -22.58 -20.00
C VAL A 72 -13.85 -21.18 -20.08
N TYR A 73 -14.92 -20.93 -19.34
CA TYR A 73 -15.56 -19.61 -19.30
C TYR A 73 -14.62 -18.55 -18.70
N ALA A 74 -13.96 -18.85 -17.58
CA ALA A 74 -12.97 -17.97 -16.97
C ALA A 74 -11.83 -17.66 -17.95
N LEU A 75 -11.24 -18.67 -18.60
CA LEU A 75 -10.19 -18.48 -19.61
C LEU A 75 -10.69 -17.59 -20.77
N VAL A 76 -11.91 -17.78 -21.25
CA VAL A 76 -12.51 -16.94 -22.31
C VAL A 76 -12.77 -15.52 -21.82
N SER A 77 -13.27 -15.33 -20.59
CA SER A 77 -13.50 -14.01 -20.00
C SER A 77 -12.19 -13.26 -19.78
N THR A 78 -11.20 -13.88 -19.13
CA THR A 78 -9.89 -13.25 -18.88
C THR A 78 -9.07 -13.03 -20.16
N ALA A 79 -9.29 -13.82 -21.22
CA ALA A 79 -8.65 -13.59 -22.52
C ALA A 79 -9.33 -12.48 -23.35
N ASN A 80 -10.55 -12.08 -23.00
CA ASN A 80 -11.26 -10.94 -23.62
C ASN A 80 -11.18 -9.66 -22.77
N ASP A 81 -10.62 -9.73 -21.56
CA ASP A 81 -10.22 -8.53 -20.81
C ASP A 81 -9.14 -7.76 -21.62
N PRO A 82 -9.23 -6.42 -21.74
CA PRO A 82 -8.29 -5.63 -22.54
C PRO A 82 -6.87 -5.53 -21.93
N ILE A 83 -6.52 -6.44 -21.02
CA ILE A 83 -5.30 -6.46 -20.21
C ILE A 83 -4.20 -7.35 -20.85
N GLU A 84 -4.54 -8.36 -21.67
CA GLU A 84 -3.54 -9.13 -22.46
C GLU A 84 -3.31 -8.61 -23.89
N VAL A 85 -4.13 -7.69 -24.42
CA VAL A 85 -3.91 -7.10 -25.76
C VAL A 85 -2.86 -5.99 -25.69
N ALA A 86 -1.59 -6.37 -25.57
CA ALA A 86 -0.48 -5.49 -25.90
C ALA A 86 -0.59 -5.05 -27.38
N PRO A 87 -0.60 -3.74 -27.71
CA PRO A 87 -0.79 -3.29 -29.08
C PRO A 87 0.41 -3.63 -29.97
N LYS A 88 0.29 -4.75 -30.69
CA LYS A 88 1.09 -5.02 -31.90
C LYS A 88 0.61 -4.08 -33.01
N GLU A 89 1.11 -2.83 -33.03
CA GLU A 89 1.45 -2.10 -34.27
C GLU A 89 1.92 -0.66 -33.99
N LYS A 90 3.25 -0.49 -33.99
CA LYS A 90 3.97 0.57 -34.73
C LYS A 90 5.47 0.29 -34.69
N LYS A 91 5.91 -0.64 -35.55
CA LYS A 91 7.31 -0.77 -35.96
C LYS A 91 7.50 -0.05 -37.28
N GLU A 92 8.08 1.13 -37.26
CA GLU A 92 8.70 1.75 -38.43
C GLU A 92 10.08 2.27 -38.06
N CYS A 93 11.07 2.02 -38.94
CA CYS A 93 12.50 2.34 -38.80
C CYS A 93 13.21 1.64 -37.60
N VAL A 94 14.32 0.91 -37.76
CA VAL A 94 15.29 0.80 -38.86
C VAL A 94 15.89 -0.61 -38.95
N ARG A 95 15.89 -1.23 -40.15
CA ARG A 95 17.06 -1.95 -40.72
C ARG A 95 16.81 -2.23 -42.19
N ARG A 96 17.67 -1.69 -43.06
CA ARG A 96 17.70 -1.99 -44.50
C ARG A 96 18.25 -3.40 -44.72
N VAL A 97 17.66 -4.17 -45.65
CA VAL A 97 18.31 -4.84 -46.81
C VAL A 97 17.38 -5.92 -47.42
N SER A 98 17.36 -5.96 -48.77
CA SER A 98 16.90 -7.02 -49.71
C SER A 98 15.42 -7.48 -49.82
N SER A 99 14.88 -7.21 -51.03
CA SER A 99 14.05 -8.09 -51.91
C SER A 99 12.63 -8.57 -51.52
N SER A 100 11.64 -7.76 -51.96
CA SER A 100 10.42 -8.13 -52.71
C SER A 100 9.76 -9.52 -52.52
N PRO A 101 8.52 -9.59 -51.96
CA PRO A 101 7.69 -10.80 -51.94
C PRO A 101 7.20 -11.30 -53.31
N ARG A 102 7.39 -10.55 -54.40
CA ARG A 102 6.87 -10.88 -55.74
C ARG A 102 7.72 -11.89 -56.52
N GLN A 103 8.94 -12.21 -56.05
CA GLN A 103 9.83 -13.16 -56.73
C GLN A 103 9.65 -14.62 -56.29
N THR A 104 9.01 -14.90 -55.15
CA THR A 104 8.88 -16.28 -54.62
C THR A 104 7.61 -17.02 -55.09
N LEU A 105 6.59 -16.30 -55.56
CA LEU A 105 5.27 -16.87 -55.88
C LEU A 105 4.93 -16.92 -57.37
N ASN A 106 5.61 -16.15 -58.23
CA ASN A 106 5.34 -16.16 -59.68
C ASN A 106 6.38 -16.93 -60.50
N LEU A 107 7.57 -17.24 -59.96
CA LEU A 107 8.68 -17.88 -60.70
C LEU A 107 8.69 -19.42 -60.69
N LEU A 108 7.70 -20.08 -60.07
CA LEU A 108 7.56 -21.55 -60.09
C LEU A 108 6.14 -22.05 -60.36
N ALA A 109 5.20 -21.15 -60.68
CA ALA A 109 3.81 -21.50 -60.99
C ALA A 109 3.36 -21.16 -62.42
N GLU A 110 4.18 -20.46 -63.22
CA GLU A 110 3.90 -20.19 -64.64
C GLU A 110 4.54 -21.20 -65.61
N GLU A 111 5.38 -22.15 -65.15
CA GLU A 111 6.15 -23.02 -66.07
C GLU A 111 5.56 -24.42 -66.32
N MET A 112 4.52 -24.87 -65.58
CA MET A 112 3.96 -26.23 -65.76
C MET A 112 2.42 -26.27 -65.81
N ASN A 113 1.87 -25.98 -66.98
CA ASN A 113 0.44 -25.96 -67.29
C ASN A 113 -0.07 -27.35 -67.76
N VAL A 114 -0.51 -28.23 -66.84
CA VAL A 114 -1.15 -29.53 -67.18
C VAL A 114 -2.32 -29.87 -66.23
N ASN A 115 -3.40 -30.44 -66.79
CA ASN A 115 -4.65 -30.80 -66.10
C ASN A 115 -4.67 -32.21 -65.47
N ALA A 116 -5.31 -32.31 -64.29
CA ALA A 116 -6.08 -33.48 -63.80
C ALA A 116 -5.31 -34.83 -63.62
N PRO A 117 -5.99 -35.95 -63.27
CA PRO A 117 -6.56 -36.23 -61.94
C PRO A 117 -6.03 -37.54 -61.31
N HIS A 118 -6.61 -37.93 -60.17
CA HIS A 118 -6.56 -39.22 -59.43
C HIS A 118 -5.85 -39.26 -58.05
N THR A 119 -6.55 -39.93 -57.13
CA THR A 119 -6.18 -40.42 -55.78
C THR A 119 -5.30 -41.70 -55.89
N PRO A 120 -4.77 -42.37 -54.83
CA PRO A 120 -5.19 -42.34 -53.41
C PRO A 120 -4.14 -42.60 -52.27
N ARG A 121 -4.66 -42.64 -51.02
CA ARG A 121 -4.30 -43.50 -49.85
C ARG A 121 -3.11 -43.20 -48.89
N ILE A 122 -3.48 -42.58 -47.76
CA ILE A 122 -3.35 -43.03 -46.34
C ILE A 122 -2.08 -43.82 -45.91
N HIS A 123 -1.29 -43.28 -44.96
CA HIS A 123 -1.12 -43.82 -43.58
C HIS A 123 -0.26 -42.90 -42.68
N GLY A 124 -0.68 -42.68 -41.43
CA GLY A 124 0.11 -41.93 -40.43
C GLY A 124 -0.66 -40.92 -39.58
N ALA A 125 -1.81 -41.29 -39.00
CA ALA A 125 -2.55 -40.42 -38.08
C ALA A 125 -1.79 -40.28 -36.75
N LYS A 126 -0.96 -39.24 -36.62
CA LYS A 126 -0.39 -38.81 -35.33
C LYS A 126 -1.43 -38.06 -34.49
N LEU A 127 -1.17 -38.02 -33.19
CA LEU A 127 -2.02 -37.49 -32.13
C LEU A 127 -2.18 -35.95 -32.13
N ASP A 128 -1.81 -35.27 -33.21
CA ASP A 128 -1.71 -33.80 -33.27
C ASP A 128 -3.07 -33.11 -33.55
N GLY A 129 -4.02 -33.84 -34.14
CA GLY A 129 -5.31 -33.29 -34.60
C GLY A 129 -6.30 -32.83 -33.52
N LEU A 130 -6.02 -33.09 -32.23
CA LEU A 130 -6.85 -32.63 -31.11
C LEU A 130 -6.41 -31.25 -30.55
N VAL A 131 -5.23 -30.76 -30.95
CA VAL A 131 -4.65 -29.50 -30.46
C VAL A 131 -5.19 -28.28 -31.22
N ASP A 132 -5.49 -28.43 -32.51
CA ASP A 132 -5.92 -27.31 -33.36
C ASP A 132 -7.44 -26.99 -33.26
N VAL A 133 -8.27 -27.88 -32.71
CA VAL A 133 -9.72 -27.64 -32.53
C VAL A 133 -10.03 -26.55 -31.49
N PHE A 134 -9.09 -26.26 -30.58
CA PHE A 134 -9.25 -25.26 -29.51
C PHE A 134 -8.39 -23.99 -29.68
N GLY A 135 -7.72 -23.80 -30.82
CA GLY A 135 -7.09 -22.51 -31.15
C GLY A 135 -5.91 -22.06 -30.27
N ILE A 136 -5.27 -22.98 -29.54
CA ILE A 136 -4.35 -22.65 -28.42
C ILE A 136 -2.99 -22.03 -28.87
N LYS A 137 -2.71 -21.90 -30.17
CA LYS A 137 -1.47 -21.29 -30.69
C LYS A 137 -1.40 -19.75 -30.64
N ALA A 138 -2.46 -19.04 -30.23
CA ALA A 138 -2.48 -17.58 -30.20
C ALA A 138 -1.93 -16.95 -28.89
N ALA A 139 -1.85 -17.72 -27.78
CA ALA A 139 -1.58 -17.19 -26.44
C ALA A 139 -0.08 -17.09 -26.05
N LEU A 140 0.82 -16.95 -27.03
CA LEU A 140 2.27 -16.79 -26.79
C LEU A 140 2.74 -15.37 -27.15
N GLY A 141 2.33 -14.40 -26.34
CA GLY A 141 2.98 -13.11 -26.25
C GLY A 141 4.36 -13.21 -25.56
N PRO A 142 5.29 -12.26 -25.80
CA PRO A 142 6.57 -12.25 -25.10
C PRO A 142 6.35 -11.94 -23.61
N LYS A 143 6.94 -12.76 -22.73
CA LYS A 143 6.91 -12.53 -21.28
C LYS A 143 7.44 -11.13 -20.94
N ARG A 144 6.62 -10.31 -20.28
CA ARG A 144 7.13 -9.20 -19.46
C ARG A 144 7.67 -9.80 -18.17
N ILE A 145 8.99 -9.81 -18.01
CA ILE A 145 9.60 -9.88 -16.70
C ILE A 145 9.68 -8.43 -16.21
N ILE A 146 8.82 -8.06 -15.27
CA ILE A 146 8.89 -6.77 -14.59
C ILE A 146 9.74 -7.00 -13.34
N SER A 147 10.98 -6.54 -13.34
CA SER A 147 11.83 -6.59 -12.15
C SER A 147 11.34 -5.56 -11.13
N HIS A 148 10.63 -6.02 -10.09
CA HIS A 148 10.28 -5.16 -8.97
C HIS A 148 11.51 -4.89 -8.09
N PRO A 149 11.75 -3.65 -7.61
CA PRO A 149 12.91 -3.33 -6.76
C PRO A 149 12.89 -4.01 -5.37
N LEU A 150 11.76 -4.62 -4.99
CA LEU A 150 11.60 -5.43 -3.77
C LEU A 150 11.78 -6.94 -3.98
N ALA A 151 12.02 -7.40 -5.21
CA ALA A 151 12.22 -8.82 -5.52
C ALA A 151 13.62 -9.28 -5.08
N ASP A 152 13.69 -10.37 -4.31
CA ASP A 152 14.95 -10.90 -3.79
C ASP A 152 15.77 -11.56 -4.93
N PRO A 153 17.03 -11.15 -5.19
CA PRO A 153 17.86 -11.74 -6.25
C PRO A 153 18.20 -13.22 -6.03
N VAL A 154 18.08 -13.76 -4.82
CA VAL A 154 18.25 -15.20 -4.55
C VAL A 154 17.10 -16.02 -5.18
N THR A 155 15.92 -15.42 -5.36
CA THR A 155 14.72 -16.05 -5.94
C THR A 155 14.96 -16.66 -7.33
N GLU A 156 15.84 -16.08 -8.13
CA GLU A 156 16.16 -16.56 -9.49
C GLU A 156 16.76 -17.99 -9.51
N GLN A 157 17.18 -18.49 -8.34
CA GLN A 157 17.67 -19.85 -8.12
C GLN A 157 16.56 -20.85 -7.71
N LEU A 158 15.41 -20.41 -7.19
CA LEU A 158 14.29 -21.27 -6.76
C LEU A 158 13.46 -21.77 -7.97
N ARG A 159 14.10 -22.41 -8.94
CA ARG A 159 13.51 -22.68 -10.27
C ARG A 159 12.42 -23.73 -10.34
N LYS A 160 12.18 -24.50 -9.26
CA LYS A 160 11.22 -25.61 -9.25
C LYS A 160 10.17 -25.43 -8.14
N PRO A 161 8.88 -25.27 -8.49
CA PRO A 161 7.78 -25.32 -7.51
C PRO A 161 7.66 -26.69 -6.85
N HIS A 162 7.31 -26.68 -5.56
CA HIS A 162 6.95 -27.87 -4.77
C HIS A 162 5.72 -27.56 -3.90
N ASN A 163 5.01 -28.61 -3.48
CA ASN A 163 3.78 -28.55 -2.68
C ASN A 163 3.97 -28.89 -1.18
N ASN A 164 5.22 -28.81 -0.66
CA ASN A 164 5.58 -29.08 0.73
C ASN A 164 6.26 -27.83 1.33
N ALA A 165 5.82 -27.35 2.49
CA ALA A 165 6.38 -26.16 3.14
C ALA A 165 7.84 -26.35 3.60
N GLU A 166 8.21 -27.58 4.01
CA GLU A 166 9.57 -27.95 4.43
C GLU A 166 10.60 -27.73 3.31
N TYR A 167 10.24 -27.97 2.04
CA TYR A 167 11.12 -27.73 0.90
C TYR A 167 11.57 -26.26 0.81
N TYR A 168 10.65 -25.31 1.00
CA TYR A 168 10.95 -23.88 0.97
C TYR A 168 11.78 -23.47 2.18
N ALA A 169 11.42 -23.96 3.37
CA ALA A 169 12.17 -23.69 4.59
C ALA A 169 13.63 -24.17 4.49
N LEU A 170 13.85 -25.41 4.05
CA LEU A 170 15.19 -25.97 3.87
C LEU A 170 15.99 -25.22 2.79
N PHE A 171 15.36 -24.84 1.67
CA PHE A 171 15.99 -24.06 0.60
C PHE A 171 16.49 -22.71 1.11
N HIS A 172 15.67 -21.95 1.84
CA HIS A 172 16.04 -20.65 2.42
C HIS A 172 16.89 -20.77 3.70
N GLY A 173 17.30 -21.98 4.08
CA GLY A 173 18.26 -22.18 5.16
C GLY A 173 17.67 -22.27 6.57
N TYR A 174 16.36 -22.46 6.72
CA TYR A 174 15.71 -22.71 8.02
C TYR A 174 15.69 -24.21 8.37
N HIS A 175 15.47 -24.51 9.65
CA HIS A 175 14.95 -25.79 10.09
C HIS A 175 13.42 -25.78 10.02
N CYS A 176 12.83 -26.92 9.65
CA CYS A 176 11.40 -27.16 9.67
C CYS A 176 11.14 -28.49 10.37
N ASP A 177 10.58 -28.46 11.58
CA ASP A 177 10.14 -29.69 12.26
C ASP A 177 8.68 -29.97 11.89
N THR A 178 8.38 -31.21 11.50
CA THR A 178 7.01 -31.61 11.13
C THR A 178 6.35 -32.36 12.28
N HIS A 179 5.24 -31.82 12.76
CA HIS A 179 4.46 -32.32 13.90
C HIS A 179 3.09 -32.86 13.45
N ARG A 180 2.55 -33.79 14.23
CA ARG A 180 1.21 -34.36 14.05
C ARG A 180 0.37 -34.12 15.29
N VAL A 181 -0.81 -33.55 15.12
CA VAL A 181 -1.77 -33.30 16.20
C VAL A 181 -3.00 -34.15 15.95
N ILE A 182 -3.37 -34.97 16.93
CA ILE A 182 -4.60 -35.76 16.86
C ILE A 182 -5.73 -34.98 17.54
N THR A 183 -6.81 -34.72 16.79
CA THR A 183 -8.00 -34.05 17.32
C THR A 183 -8.85 -35.01 18.15
N VAL A 184 -9.76 -34.47 18.97
CA VAL A 184 -10.65 -35.29 19.83
C VAL A 184 -11.58 -36.20 19.01
N ASP A 185 -11.97 -35.77 17.81
CA ASP A 185 -12.76 -36.56 16.88
C ASP A 185 -11.93 -37.54 16.03
N GLY A 186 -10.59 -37.46 16.06
CA GLY A 186 -9.68 -38.49 15.53
C GLY A 186 -8.87 -38.13 14.28
N PHE A 187 -8.93 -36.90 13.78
CA PHE A 187 -8.15 -36.45 12.62
C PHE A 187 -6.69 -36.16 12.97
N SER A 188 -5.78 -36.40 12.03
CA SER A 188 -4.37 -36.01 12.12
C SER A 188 -4.13 -34.70 11.37
N LEU A 189 -3.84 -33.63 12.12
CA LEU A 189 -3.44 -32.33 11.58
C LEU A 189 -1.92 -32.28 11.44
N LEU A 190 -1.44 -31.72 10.33
CA LEU A 190 -0.03 -31.52 10.04
C LEU A 190 0.40 -30.12 10.44
N LEU A 191 1.45 -29.97 11.24
CA LEU A 191 2.00 -28.68 11.65
C LEU A 191 3.47 -28.60 11.26
N HIS A 192 3.93 -27.42 10.89
CA HIS A 192 5.34 -27.15 10.61
C HIS A 192 5.88 -26.10 11.58
N ARG A 193 6.97 -26.40 12.28
CA ARG A 193 7.67 -25.47 13.17
C ARG A 193 8.92 -24.93 12.47
N ILE A 194 8.99 -23.62 12.24
CA ILE A 194 10.09 -22.98 11.51
C ILE A 194 11.08 -22.34 12.50
N ARG A 195 12.38 -22.63 12.35
CA ARG A 195 13.45 -22.16 13.25
C ARG A 195 14.72 -21.77 12.46
N ILE A 196 15.48 -20.78 12.93
CA ILE A 196 16.79 -20.44 12.35
C ILE A 196 17.82 -21.56 12.66
N LYS A 197 18.80 -21.79 11.77
CA LYS A 197 19.89 -22.76 11.97
C LYS A 197 20.97 -22.35 12.99
N SER A 198 21.11 -21.07 13.31
CA SER A 198 22.16 -20.55 14.17
C SER A 198 21.65 -20.21 15.58
N HIS A 199 22.40 -20.62 16.60
CA HIS A 199 22.17 -20.27 18.02
C HIS A 199 22.52 -18.80 18.34
N LEU A 200 22.39 -17.88 17.37
CA LEU A 200 22.80 -16.47 17.52
C LEU A 200 21.77 -15.60 18.25
N SER A 201 20.55 -16.10 18.49
CA SER A 201 19.61 -15.46 19.42
C SER A 201 19.76 -16.05 20.82
N THR A 202 20.18 -15.22 21.77
CA THR A 202 20.25 -15.54 23.21
C THR A 202 18.90 -15.41 23.93
N THR A 203 17.84 -14.97 23.24
CA THR A 203 16.50 -14.77 23.82
C THR A 203 15.39 -15.11 22.81
N GLN A 204 14.71 -16.23 23.03
CA GLN A 204 13.56 -16.64 22.22
C GLN A 204 12.36 -15.71 22.48
N LYS A 205 11.79 -15.10 21.42
CA LYS A 205 10.53 -14.34 21.51
C LYS A 205 9.33 -15.29 21.68
N GLN A 206 8.13 -14.73 21.78
CA GLN A 206 6.89 -15.49 22.00
C GLN A 206 6.62 -16.54 20.89
N THR A 207 5.81 -17.54 21.23
CA THR A 207 5.33 -18.55 20.28
C THR A 207 4.14 -18.02 19.47
N VAL A 208 4.20 -18.19 18.16
CA VAL A 208 3.20 -17.74 17.18
C VAL A 208 2.64 -18.94 16.42
N LEU A 209 1.31 -19.12 16.43
CA LEU A 209 0.60 -20.05 15.56
C LEU A 209 -0.06 -19.28 14.41
N VAL A 210 0.30 -19.61 13.18
CA VAL A 210 -0.24 -19.02 11.95
C VAL A 210 -1.13 -20.03 11.23
N GLN A 211 -2.35 -19.63 10.87
CA GLN A 211 -3.38 -20.51 10.29
C GLN A 211 -3.90 -19.99 8.95
N HIS A 212 -3.93 -20.87 7.94
CA HIS A 212 -4.31 -20.54 6.57
C HIS A 212 -5.84 -20.46 6.35
N GLY A 213 -6.23 -19.88 5.20
CA GLY A 213 -7.61 -19.70 4.76
C GLY A 213 -8.26 -20.91 4.08
N LEU A 214 -9.45 -20.69 3.51
CA LEU A 214 -10.19 -21.70 2.75
C LEU A 214 -9.43 -22.07 1.47
N PHE A 215 -9.47 -23.34 1.09
CA PHE A 215 -8.69 -23.91 -0.03
C PHE A 215 -7.16 -23.70 0.06
N GLN A 216 -6.61 -23.33 1.21
CA GLN A 216 -5.15 -23.15 1.38
C GLN A 216 -4.51 -24.30 2.18
N SER A 217 -3.19 -24.21 2.35
CA SER A 217 -2.37 -25.02 3.27
C SER A 217 -1.21 -24.15 3.79
N ALA A 218 -0.53 -24.57 4.86
CA ALA A 218 0.52 -23.82 5.56
C ALA A 218 1.61 -23.20 4.67
N GLY A 219 1.87 -23.77 3.49
CA GLY A 219 2.89 -23.28 2.57
C GLY A 219 2.64 -21.85 2.05
N VAL A 220 1.42 -21.32 2.10
CA VAL A 220 1.13 -19.93 1.69
C VAL A 220 1.94 -18.88 2.45
N PHE A 221 2.49 -19.22 3.62
CA PHE A 221 3.30 -18.33 4.47
C PHE A 221 4.82 -18.47 4.28
N VAL A 222 5.30 -19.29 3.33
CA VAL A 222 6.72 -19.57 3.05
C VAL A 222 7.10 -19.42 1.56
N THR A 223 6.22 -18.87 0.73
CA THR A 223 6.38 -18.86 -0.74
C THR A 223 6.80 -17.53 -1.37
N ASN A 224 6.91 -16.43 -0.62
CA ASN A 224 7.28 -15.11 -1.18
C ASN A 224 8.80 -14.90 -1.22
N GLY A 225 9.60 -15.94 -0.96
CA GLY A 225 11.04 -15.84 -0.75
C GLY A 225 11.41 -15.49 0.69
N GLN A 226 12.71 -15.45 1.01
CA GLN A 226 13.21 -15.39 2.39
C GLN A 226 12.70 -14.16 3.16
N LYS A 227 12.93 -12.96 2.61
CA LYS A 227 12.68 -11.69 3.31
C LYS A 227 11.21 -11.26 3.37
N GLN A 228 10.36 -11.86 2.54
CA GLN A 228 8.98 -11.42 2.29
C GLN A 228 7.93 -12.46 2.71
N SER A 229 8.35 -13.64 3.17
CA SER A 229 7.45 -14.67 3.68
C SER A 229 7.22 -14.48 5.18
N LEU A 230 5.96 -14.35 5.61
CA LEU A 230 5.57 -14.14 7.01
C LEU A 230 6.27 -15.09 7.99
N ALA A 231 6.36 -16.39 7.66
CA ALA A 231 6.94 -17.38 8.55
C ALA A 231 8.46 -17.21 8.73
N PHE A 232 9.17 -16.86 7.66
CA PHE A 232 10.62 -16.63 7.70
C PHE A 232 10.93 -15.30 8.39
N TYR A 233 10.16 -14.25 8.09
CA TYR A 233 10.32 -12.95 8.74
C TYR A 233 10.14 -13.03 10.27
N LEU A 234 9.10 -13.72 10.76
CA LEU A 234 8.92 -13.95 12.19
C LEU A 234 10.03 -14.82 12.79
N ALA A 235 10.49 -15.85 12.07
CA ALA A 235 11.59 -16.69 12.52
C ALA A 235 12.91 -15.90 12.66
N ASP A 236 13.25 -15.04 11.68
CA ASP A 236 14.43 -14.17 11.67
C ASP A 236 14.43 -13.18 12.85
N LEU A 237 13.26 -12.72 13.28
CA LEU A 237 13.07 -11.89 14.48
C LEU A 237 13.11 -12.68 15.81
N GLY A 238 13.34 -13.99 15.76
CA GLY A 238 13.49 -14.87 16.93
C GLY A 238 12.18 -15.37 17.54
N TYR A 239 11.04 -15.26 16.85
CA TYR A 239 9.78 -15.88 17.31
C TYR A 239 9.80 -17.40 17.08
N ASP A 240 9.07 -18.13 17.92
CA ASP A 240 8.84 -19.57 17.72
C ASP A 240 7.63 -19.79 16.81
N VAL A 241 7.88 -20.00 15.52
CA VAL A 241 6.85 -19.96 14.48
C VAL A 241 6.28 -21.34 14.19
N TRP A 242 4.96 -21.49 14.31
CA TRP A 242 4.21 -22.70 14.02
C TRP A 242 3.18 -22.42 12.92
N LEU A 243 3.16 -23.24 11.87
CA LEU A 243 2.21 -23.14 10.76
C LEU A 243 1.21 -24.30 10.85
N GLY A 244 -0.06 -23.99 11.07
CA GLY A 244 -1.14 -24.96 11.17
C GLY A 244 -1.72 -25.37 9.81
N ASN A 245 -2.28 -26.59 9.75
CA ASN A 245 -3.11 -27.05 8.63
C ASN A 245 -4.44 -27.61 9.14
N ASN A 246 -5.50 -27.44 8.32
CA ASN A 246 -6.78 -28.12 8.55
C ASN A 246 -6.67 -29.63 8.24
N ARG A 247 -7.55 -30.43 8.85
CA ARG A 247 -7.67 -31.90 8.66
C ARG A 247 -7.68 -32.45 7.22
N CYS A 248 -8.01 -31.62 6.24
CA CYS A 248 -8.08 -31.99 4.83
C CYS A 248 -6.72 -32.07 4.10
N VAL A 249 -5.63 -31.53 4.68
CA VAL A 249 -4.32 -31.48 4.00
C VAL A 249 -3.62 -32.84 3.96
N GLU A 250 -3.60 -33.59 5.07
CA GLU A 250 -3.01 -34.93 5.10
C GLU A 250 -4.00 -36.07 4.84
N LYS A 251 -5.31 -35.79 4.95
CA LYS A 251 -6.39 -36.76 4.78
C LYS A 251 -6.28 -38.02 5.65
N LYS A 252 -5.80 -37.88 6.89
CA LYS A 252 -5.57 -38.98 7.85
C LYS A 252 -6.49 -38.89 9.06
N HIS A 253 -7.00 -40.05 9.48
CA HIS A 253 -7.84 -40.23 10.66
C HIS A 253 -7.44 -41.52 11.39
N ALA A 254 -7.69 -41.61 12.69
CA ALA A 254 -7.33 -42.77 13.51
C ALA A 254 -8.06 -44.07 13.10
N THR A 255 -9.29 -43.96 12.60
CA THR A 255 -10.18 -45.09 12.32
C THR A 255 -10.91 -45.05 10.97
N LEU A 256 -10.82 -43.95 10.21
CA LEU A 256 -11.59 -43.72 8.99
C LEU A 256 -10.64 -43.51 7.81
N SER A 257 -11.02 -44.00 6.64
CA SER A 257 -10.32 -43.75 5.38
C SER A 257 -10.88 -42.50 4.69
N SER A 258 -10.05 -41.80 3.92
CA SER A 258 -10.51 -40.71 3.04
C SER A 258 -11.50 -41.18 1.95
N SER A 259 -11.62 -42.49 1.76
CA SER A 259 -12.66 -43.13 0.93
C SER A 259 -14.05 -43.11 1.56
N ASP A 260 -14.18 -42.90 2.87
CA ASP A 260 -15.42 -43.09 3.61
C ASP A 260 -16.29 -41.83 3.55
N VAL A 261 -17.56 -41.89 3.94
CA VAL A 261 -18.43 -40.69 3.91
C VAL A 261 -18.25 -39.88 5.19
N GLU A 262 -18.19 -40.60 6.30
CA GLU A 262 -18.01 -40.15 7.67
C GLU A 262 -16.72 -39.32 7.82
N PHE A 263 -15.66 -39.66 7.09
CA PHE A 263 -14.41 -38.87 7.03
C PHE A 263 -14.63 -37.42 6.56
N TRP A 264 -15.66 -37.16 5.75
CA TRP A 264 -15.96 -35.86 5.18
C TRP A 264 -17.19 -35.17 5.79
N ASP A 265 -17.89 -35.80 6.75
CA ASP A 265 -19.10 -35.24 7.40
C ASP A 265 -18.77 -34.18 8.47
N TRP A 266 -17.92 -33.22 8.13
CA TRP A 266 -17.54 -32.08 8.99
C TRP A 266 -17.78 -30.75 8.26
N SER A 267 -18.04 -29.71 9.04
CA SER A 267 -18.25 -28.32 8.61
C SER A 267 -17.26 -27.39 9.31
N LEU A 268 -17.43 -26.08 9.16
CA LEU A 268 -16.67 -25.09 9.92
C LEU A 268 -16.86 -25.20 11.46
N ASP A 269 -18.00 -25.71 11.94
CA ASP A 269 -18.24 -25.98 13.37
C ASP A 269 -17.23 -26.97 13.93
N GLU A 270 -17.00 -28.08 13.23
CA GLU A 270 -16.08 -29.13 13.64
C GLU A 270 -14.62 -28.66 13.58
N LEU A 271 -14.26 -27.80 12.62
CA LEU A 271 -12.94 -27.16 12.59
C LEU A 271 -12.75 -26.22 13.80
N ALA A 272 -13.75 -25.39 14.11
CA ALA A 272 -13.72 -24.47 15.25
C ALA A 272 -13.77 -25.19 16.62
N ARG A 273 -14.47 -26.33 16.71
CA ARG A 273 -14.66 -27.11 17.95
C ARG A 273 -13.53 -28.10 18.23
N TYR A 274 -12.89 -28.65 17.20
CA TYR A 274 -11.90 -29.72 17.35
C TYR A 274 -10.51 -29.37 16.80
N ASP A 275 -10.40 -28.83 15.57
CA ASP A 275 -9.09 -28.53 14.98
C ASP A 275 -8.42 -27.37 15.71
N PHE A 276 -9.06 -26.21 15.77
CA PHE A 276 -8.49 -24.99 16.34
C PHE A 276 -8.06 -25.15 17.83
N PRO A 277 -8.89 -25.69 18.75
CA PRO A 277 -8.45 -25.98 20.12
C PRO A 277 -7.29 -26.97 20.20
N ALA A 278 -7.26 -28.01 19.35
CA ALA A 278 -6.18 -28.99 19.34
C ALA A 278 -4.85 -28.39 18.87
N LEU A 279 -4.89 -27.53 17.85
CA LEU A 279 -3.72 -26.76 17.39
C LEU A 279 -3.18 -25.85 18.49
N VAL A 280 -4.05 -25.03 19.10
CA VAL A 280 -3.68 -24.09 20.18
C VAL A 280 -3.08 -24.84 21.38
N ASP A 281 -3.72 -25.90 21.87
CA ASP A 281 -3.24 -26.64 23.03
C ASP A 281 -2.00 -27.48 22.74
N TYR A 282 -1.83 -28.02 21.53
CA TYR A 282 -0.61 -28.75 21.18
C TYR A 282 0.60 -27.83 21.11
N VAL A 283 0.47 -26.67 20.45
CA VAL A 283 1.56 -25.68 20.35
C VAL A 283 1.95 -25.17 21.73
N ARG A 284 0.97 -24.79 22.57
CA ARG A 284 1.19 -24.37 23.96
C ARG A 284 1.96 -25.42 24.78
N LYS A 285 1.51 -26.67 24.75
CA LYS A 285 2.14 -27.78 25.50
C LYS A 285 3.55 -28.09 24.98
N THR A 286 3.75 -28.05 23.67
CA THR A 286 5.04 -28.42 23.05
C THR A 286 6.09 -27.31 23.19
N ALA A 287 5.67 -26.05 23.13
CA ALA A 287 6.53 -24.89 23.41
C ALA A 287 6.64 -24.55 24.91
N GLN A 288 5.88 -25.22 25.78
CA GLN A 288 5.82 -25.00 27.24
C GLN A 288 5.41 -23.57 27.64
N VAL A 289 4.48 -22.97 26.89
CA VAL A 289 3.99 -21.60 27.12
C VAL A 289 2.53 -21.56 27.58
N GLU A 290 2.21 -20.64 28.48
CA GLU A 290 0.84 -20.44 28.96
C GLU A 290 -0.07 -19.86 27.87
N LYS A 291 0.44 -18.94 27.05
CA LYS A 291 -0.32 -18.28 25.97
C LYS A 291 0.49 -18.17 24.69
N ILE A 292 -0.19 -18.28 23.55
CA ILE A 292 0.41 -18.10 22.21
C ILE A 292 -0.18 -16.90 21.49
N ILE A 293 0.58 -16.31 20.59
CA ILE A 293 0.05 -15.39 19.58
C ILE A 293 -0.65 -16.24 18.51
N TYR A 294 -1.84 -15.85 18.07
CA TYR A 294 -2.54 -16.50 16.97
C TYR A 294 -2.72 -15.51 15.80
N VAL A 295 -2.30 -15.92 14.61
CA VAL A 295 -2.43 -15.15 13.36
C VAL A 295 -3.27 -15.96 12.39
N GLY A 296 -4.50 -15.53 12.12
CA GLY A 296 -5.39 -16.18 11.17
C GLY A 296 -5.47 -15.44 9.84
N HIS A 297 -5.52 -16.18 8.75
CA HIS A 297 -5.91 -15.67 7.43
C HIS A 297 -7.27 -16.22 7.02
N SER A 298 -8.22 -15.36 6.63
CA SER A 298 -9.51 -15.76 6.05
C SER A 298 -10.26 -16.81 6.91
N GLN A 299 -10.52 -18.03 6.42
CA GLN A 299 -11.11 -19.13 7.23
C GLN A 299 -10.36 -19.41 8.56
N GLY A 300 -9.05 -19.16 8.66
CA GLY A 300 -8.31 -19.26 9.92
C GLY A 300 -8.88 -18.32 11.00
N ASN A 301 -9.38 -17.15 10.61
CA ASN A 301 -10.10 -16.23 11.49
C ASN A 301 -11.48 -16.76 11.86
N ALA A 302 -12.21 -17.32 10.89
CA ALA A 302 -13.54 -17.86 11.16
C ALA A 302 -13.53 -19.06 12.12
N GLN A 303 -12.51 -19.91 12.04
CA GLN A 303 -12.25 -20.96 13.03
C GLN A 303 -12.00 -20.38 14.42
N ALA A 304 -11.26 -19.28 14.54
CA ALA A 304 -10.97 -18.64 15.81
C ALA A 304 -12.19 -17.90 16.40
N PHE A 305 -12.90 -17.11 15.59
CA PHE A 305 -14.14 -16.45 16.00
C PHE A 305 -15.17 -17.46 16.51
N LEU A 306 -15.52 -18.48 15.72
CA LEU A 306 -16.43 -19.53 16.17
C LEU A 306 -15.85 -20.34 17.34
N GLY A 307 -14.55 -20.60 17.37
CA GLY A 307 -13.88 -21.33 18.45
C GLY A 307 -14.04 -20.64 19.81
N CYS A 308 -13.78 -19.34 19.87
CA CYS A 308 -13.99 -18.53 21.08
C CYS A 308 -15.48 -18.43 21.47
N LYS A 309 -16.39 -18.40 20.50
CA LYS A 309 -17.84 -18.46 20.74
C LYS A 309 -18.33 -19.81 21.26
N LEU A 310 -17.67 -20.91 20.88
CA LEU A 310 -18.02 -22.27 21.27
C LEU A 310 -17.34 -22.72 22.58
N ASP A 311 -16.16 -22.21 22.89
CA ASP A 311 -15.42 -22.49 24.14
C ASP A 311 -14.79 -21.19 24.71
N PRO A 312 -15.38 -20.59 25.76
CA PRO A 312 -14.92 -19.33 26.34
C PRO A 312 -13.56 -19.44 27.04
N ARG A 313 -12.99 -20.65 27.19
CA ARG A 313 -11.64 -20.87 27.73
C ARG A 313 -10.55 -20.71 26.66
N ILE A 314 -10.90 -20.53 25.39
CA ILE A 314 -9.91 -20.36 24.31
C ILE A 314 -9.27 -18.97 24.30
N PRO A 315 -10.01 -17.84 24.46
CA PRO A 315 -9.40 -16.51 24.60
C PRO A 315 -8.32 -16.44 25.69
N GLU A 316 -8.52 -17.13 26.82
CA GLU A 316 -7.54 -17.18 27.93
C GLU A 316 -6.17 -17.72 27.50
N LYS A 317 -6.13 -18.59 26.47
CA LYS A 317 -4.93 -19.27 25.94
C LYS A 317 -4.19 -18.46 24.89
N ILE A 318 -4.73 -17.32 24.46
CA ILE A 318 -4.20 -16.53 23.36
C ILE A 318 -3.73 -15.18 23.89
N SER A 319 -2.49 -14.82 23.60
CA SER A 319 -1.90 -13.55 24.03
C SER A 319 -2.24 -12.38 23.13
N CYS A 320 -2.50 -12.64 21.85
CA CYS A 320 -2.97 -11.67 20.87
C CYS A 320 -3.56 -12.45 19.69
N PHE A 321 -4.72 -12.01 19.19
CA PHE A 321 -5.33 -12.52 17.97
C PHE A 321 -5.19 -11.49 16.86
N VAL A 322 -4.39 -11.82 15.85
CA VAL A 322 -4.27 -11.05 14.60
C VAL A 322 -5.14 -11.70 13.54
N ALA A 323 -6.03 -10.92 12.94
CA ALA A 323 -6.93 -11.38 11.89
C ALA A 323 -6.67 -10.68 10.55
N LEU A 324 -6.02 -11.40 9.64
CA LEU A 324 -5.74 -10.99 8.26
C LEU A 324 -6.92 -11.40 7.36
N ALA A 325 -7.60 -10.44 6.73
CA ALA A 325 -8.93 -10.64 6.13
C ALA A 325 -9.92 -11.27 7.14
N PRO A 326 -10.43 -10.49 8.11
CA PRO A 326 -11.11 -10.99 9.30
C PRO A 326 -12.53 -11.48 9.00
N THR A 327 -12.68 -12.78 8.74
CA THR A 327 -13.95 -13.37 8.28
C THR A 327 -15.01 -13.52 9.38
N ALA A 328 -15.59 -12.40 9.85
CA ALA A 328 -16.80 -12.38 10.66
C ALA A 328 -18.05 -11.91 9.86
N TYR A 329 -17.87 -11.04 8.85
CA TYR A 329 -18.91 -10.61 7.92
C TYR A 329 -18.52 -10.89 6.47
N ILE A 330 -19.52 -11.18 5.63
CA ILE A 330 -19.34 -11.60 4.24
C ILE A 330 -19.67 -10.44 3.28
N GLY A 331 -18.71 -10.09 2.44
CA GLY A 331 -18.76 -9.00 1.48
C GLY A 331 -19.71 -9.25 0.29
N PRO A 332 -19.93 -8.22 -0.55
CA PRO A 332 -20.94 -8.23 -1.62
C PRO A 332 -20.55 -9.05 -2.85
N LEU A 333 -19.28 -9.43 -3.03
CA LEU A 333 -18.86 -10.12 -4.25
C LEU A 333 -19.61 -11.45 -4.46
N LEU A 334 -19.96 -12.12 -3.37
CA LEU A 334 -20.63 -13.40 -3.42
C LEU A 334 -22.07 -13.32 -3.95
N ASP A 335 -22.61 -12.11 -4.17
CA ASP A 335 -23.86 -11.87 -4.93
C ASP A 335 -23.69 -11.96 -6.46
N SER A 336 -22.46 -12.02 -6.96
CA SER A 336 -22.18 -12.15 -8.39
C SER A 336 -22.38 -13.59 -8.89
N ALA A 337 -22.73 -13.74 -10.17
CA ALA A 337 -22.69 -15.05 -10.81
C ALA A 337 -21.22 -15.43 -11.09
N PRO A 338 -20.77 -16.65 -10.74
CA PRO A 338 -21.58 -17.82 -10.40
C PRO A 338 -21.78 -18.08 -8.89
N MET A 339 -21.12 -17.34 -7.99
CA MET A 339 -21.16 -17.57 -6.54
C MET A 339 -22.58 -17.49 -5.97
N LYS A 340 -23.39 -16.54 -6.41
CA LYS A 340 -24.81 -16.41 -6.03
C LYS A 340 -25.59 -17.70 -6.25
N TYR A 341 -25.44 -18.34 -7.40
CA TYR A 341 -26.14 -19.59 -7.72
C TYR A 341 -25.71 -20.76 -6.83
N LEU A 342 -24.44 -20.80 -6.41
CA LEU A 342 -23.94 -21.80 -5.45
C LEU A 342 -24.53 -21.55 -4.05
N ILE A 343 -24.61 -20.29 -3.64
CA ILE A 343 -25.07 -19.83 -2.33
C ILE A 343 -26.58 -20.03 -2.13
N GLU A 344 -27.37 -19.69 -3.15
CA GLU A 344 -28.82 -19.86 -3.17
C GLU A 344 -29.26 -21.32 -3.35
N MET A 345 -28.36 -22.20 -3.80
CA MET A 345 -28.67 -23.60 -4.12
C MET A 345 -29.29 -24.36 -2.94
N ASN A 346 -30.45 -24.98 -3.17
CA ASN A 346 -31.08 -25.85 -2.18
C ASN A 346 -30.38 -27.22 -2.06
N LEU A 347 -30.61 -27.94 -0.96
CA LEU A 347 -29.95 -29.23 -0.68
C LEU A 347 -30.18 -30.28 -1.78
N SER A 348 -31.40 -30.34 -2.32
CA SER A 348 -31.82 -31.30 -3.34
C SER A 348 -31.12 -31.14 -4.68
N ILE A 349 -30.58 -29.94 -4.98
CA ILE A 349 -29.75 -29.65 -6.15
C ILE A 349 -28.26 -29.72 -5.80
N TYR A 350 -27.88 -29.25 -4.62
CA TYR A 350 -26.48 -29.21 -4.16
C TYR A 350 -25.87 -30.60 -4.01
N GLN A 351 -26.56 -31.54 -3.34
CA GLN A 351 -26.03 -32.89 -3.09
C GLN A 351 -25.79 -33.70 -4.38
N PRO A 352 -26.68 -33.72 -5.40
CA PRO A 352 -26.38 -34.36 -6.68
C PRO A 352 -25.23 -33.77 -7.47
N ILE A 353 -24.83 -32.52 -7.21
CA ILE A 353 -23.77 -31.82 -7.96
C ILE A 353 -22.41 -31.93 -7.25
N PHE A 354 -22.36 -31.64 -5.95
CA PHE A 354 -21.10 -31.57 -5.19
C PHE A 354 -20.86 -32.78 -4.27
N GLY A 355 -21.89 -33.60 -4.06
CA GLY A 355 -21.80 -34.86 -3.31
C GLY A 355 -21.84 -34.65 -1.79
N VAL A 356 -21.39 -35.68 -1.06
CA VAL A 356 -21.32 -35.68 0.42
C VAL A 356 -19.90 -35.90 0.96
N LYS A 357 -18.91 -35.97 0.08
CA LYS A 357 -17.49 -36.17 0.42
C LYS A 357 -16.70 -34.87 0.22
N GLN A 358 -15.48 -35.00 -0.31
CA GLN A 358 -14.67 -33.87 -0.75
C GLN A 358 -15.41 -33.01 -1.78
N PHE A 359 -15.35 -31.69 -1.60
CA PHE A 359 -15.81 -30.71 -2.57
C PHE A 359 -14.87 -30.73 -3.79
N LEU A 360 -15.44 -30.82 -4.99
CA LEU A 360 -14.73 -30.80 -6.29
C LEU A 360 -13.49 -31.74 -6.35
N PRO A 361 -13.67 -33.08 -6.24
CA PRO A 361 -12.53 -34.02 -6.15
C PRO A 361 -11.54 -33.96 -7.32
N ILE A 362 -12.01 -33.50 -8.49
CA ILE A 362 -11.19 -33.29 -9.69
C ILE A 362 -9.98 -32.37 -9.45
N MET A 363 -10.05 -31.46 -8.48
CA MET A 363 -8.99 -30.50 -8.18
C MET A 363 -7.68 -31.17 -7.73
N ASP A 364 -7.76 -32.31 -7.03
CA ASP A 364 -6.55 -33.06 -6.64
C ASP A 364 -5.90 -33.71 -7.87
N SER A 365 -6.67 -34.37 -8.74
CA SER A 365 -6.15 -34.96 -9.97
C SER A 365 -5.53 -33.87 -10.87
N VAL A 366 -6.18 -32.72 -10.98
CA VAL A 366 -5.68 -31.56 -11.72
C VAL A 366 -4.36 -31.05 -11.11
N GLN A 367 -4.20 -31.06 -9.78
CA GLN A 367 -2.95 -30.68 -9.10
C GLN A 367 -1.84 -31.75 -9.18
N GLU A 368 -2.20 -33.03 -9.21
CA GLU A 368 -1.27 -34.16 -9.25
C GLU A 368 -0.66 -34.38 -10.65
N TYR A 369 -1.47 -34.27 -11.71
CA TYR A 369 -1.06 -34.63 -13.07
C TYR A 369 -0.64 -33.45 -13.97
N LEU A 370 -1.05 -32.21 -13.68
CA LEU A 370 -0.63 -31.05 -14.50
C LEU A 370 0.71 -30.47 -14.03
N PRO A 371 1.57 -30.00 -14.97
CA PRO A 371 2.74 -29.22 -14.62
C PRO A 371 2.34 -27.94 -13.86
N ALA A 372 3.12 -27.56 -12.85
CA ALA A 372 2.86 -26.43 -11.96
C ALA A 372 2.47 -25.11 -12.68
N SER A 373 3.08 -24.82 -13.84
CA SER A 373 2.79 -23.61 -14.63
C SER A 373 1.46 -23.65 -15.39
N TRP A 374 0.96 -24.84 -15.74
CA TRP A 374 -0.38 -25.01 -16.28
C TRP A 374 -1.42 -24.98 -15.15
N PHE A 375 -1.15 -25.66 -14.04
CA PHE A 375 -2.00 -25.62 -12.85
C PHE A 375 -2.20 -24.18 -12.36
N MET A 376 -1.10 -23.43 -12.21
CA MET A 376 -1.12 -22.01 -11.82
C MET A 376 -2.03 -21.18 -12.73
N ARG A 377 -1.91 -21.29 -14.06
CA ARG A 377 -2.73 -20.51 -15.00
C ARG A 377 -4.22 -20.83 -14.87
N LEU A 378 -4.58 -22.12 -14.78
CA LEU A 378 -5.97 -22.54 -14.65
C LEU A 378 -6.56 -22.09 -13.30
N ALA A 379 -5.81 -22.25 -12.21
CA ALA A 379 -6.22 -21.84 -10.87
C ALA A 379 -6.32 -20.31 -10.73
N TYR A 380 -5.38 -19.56 -11.31
CA TYR A 380 -5.40 -18.11 -11.34
C TYR A 380 -6.60 -17.58 -12.14
N SER A 381 -6.77 -17.96 -13.40
CA SER A 381 -7.93 -17.50 -14.21
C SER A 381 -9.26 -17.85 -13.54
N MET A 382 -9.37 -19.05 -12.96
CA MET A 382 -10.57 -19.45 -12.22
C MET A 382 -10.80 -18.57 -10.99
N PHE A 383 -9.80 -18.36 -10.12
CA PHE A 383 -10.00 -17.57 -8.91
C PHE A 383 -10.11 -16.06 -9.18
N SER A 384 -9.40 -15.52 -10.17
CA SER A 384 -9.60 -14.16 -10.66
C SER A 384 -11.03 -13.96 -11.13
N TYR A 385 -11.61 -14.90 -11.90
CA TYR A 385 -13.01 -14.84 -12.31
C TYR A 385 -14.01 -15.02 -11.15
N LEU A 386 -13.80 -16.01 -10.28
CA LEU A 386 -14.75 -16.32 -9.19
C LEU A 386 -14.72 -15.29 -8.05
N PHE A 387 -13.56 -14.68 -7.81
CA PHE A 387 -13.31 -13.80 -6.68
C PHE A 387 -12.88 -12.37 -7.07
N SER A 388 -12.99 -12.02 -8.35
CA SER A 388 -12.66 -10.69 -8.89
C SER A 388 -11.27 -10.18 -8.46
N TRP A 389 -10.35 -11.12 -8.24
CA TRP A 389 -8.99 -10.83 -7.79
C TRP A 389 -8.03 -10.59 -8.94
N HIS A 390 -7.00 -9.81 -8.66
CA HIS A 390 -5.91 -9.47 -9.54
C HIS A 390 -4.58 -9.69 -8.80
N ASP A 391 -3.52 -9.87 -9.58
CA ASP A 391 -2.18 -10.13 -9.07
C ASP A 391 -1.25 -8.90 -9.19
N TYR A 392 -1.84 -7.69 -9.23
CA TYR A 392 -1.13 -6.42 -9.39
C TYR A 392 -0.03 -6.19 -8.34
N ASN A 393 -0.24 -6.68 -7.12
CA ASN A 393 0.66 -6.52 -5.99
C ASN A 393 1.63 -7.71 -5.81
N TRP A 394 1.55 -8.75 -6.65
CA TRP A 394 2.26 -10.03 -6.47
C TRP A 394 3.54 -10.12 -7.30
N ASP A 395 4.51 -10.90 -6.83
CA ASP A 395 5.67 -11.28 -7.62
C ASP A 395 5.31 -12.35 -8.68
N GLU A 396 5.43 -11.99 -9.96
CA GLU A 396 5.33 -12.88 -11.12
C GLU A 396 6.13 -14.17 -11.01
N ILE A 397 7.34 -14.11 -10.42
CA ILE A 397 8.23 -15.25 -10.30
C ILE A 397 7.62 -16.28 -9.33
N HIS A 398 7.06 -15.79 -8.22
CA HIS A 398 6.54 -16.62 -7.13
C HIS A 398 5.13 -17.17 -7.38
N LYS A 399 4.34 -16.65 -8.34
CA LYS A 399 2.98 -17.17 -8.66
C LYS A 399 2.94 -18.70 -8.82
N ASN A 400 3.92 -19.29 -9.51
CA ASN A 400 3.97 -20.75 -9.70
C ASN A 400 4.12 -21.53 -8.38
N HIS A 401 4.66 -20.91 -7.34
CA HIS A 401 4.85 -21.46 -6.00
C HIS A 401 3.62 -21.23 -5.10
N TYR A 402 2.99 -20.06 -5.18
CA TYR A 402 1.73 -19.73 -4.48
C TYR A 402 0.65 -20.78 -4.77
N PHE A 403 0.46 -21.08 -6.06
CA PHE A 403 -0.51 -22.08 -6.53
C PHE A 403 -0.08 -23.55 -6.32
N GLN A 404 1.00 -23.83 -5.57
CA GLN A 404 1.24 -25.18 -5.03
C GLN A 404 0.54 -25.41 -3.69
N PHE A 405 0.06 -24.34 -3.05
CA PHE A 405 -0.60 -24.38 -1.74
C PHE A 405 -2.03 -23.84 -1.75
N THR A 406 -2.50 -23.34 -2.89
CA THR A 406 -3.91 -23.09 -3.22
C THR A 406 -4.20 -23.52 -4.68
N PRO A 407 -5.39 -24.06 -5.00
CA PRO A 407 -6.36 -24.60 -4.07
C PRO A 407 -5.93 -25.92 -3.42
N ARG A 408 -6.59 -26.26 -2.33
CA ARG A 408 -6.49 -27.51 -1.55
C ARG A 408 -7.88 -28.04 -1.22
N PRO A 409 -8.06 -29.37 -1.06
CA PRO A 409 -9.38 -29.97 -0.87
C PRO A 409 -10.03 -29.58 0.47
N THR A 410 -11.36 -29.69 0.52
CA THR A 410 -12.19 -29.49 1.73
C THR A 410 -13.47 -30.33 1.63
N SER A 411 -14.27 -30.45 2.69
CA SER A 411 -15.56 -31.17 2.61
C SER A 411 -16.64 -30.35 1.89
N SER A 412 -17.57 -31.03 1.22
CA SER A 412 -18.74 -30.38 0.65
C SER A 412 -19.65 -29.79 1.73
N LYS A 413 -19.71 -30.39 2.92
CA LYS A 413 -20.48 -29.88 4.07
C LYS A 413 -19.89 -28.57 4.62
N ALA A 414 -18.58 -28.37 4.61
CA ALA A 414 -17.95 -27.09 4.96
C ALA A 414 -18.23 -25.99 3.92
N ILE A 415 -18.20 -26.30 2.62
CA ILE A 415 -18.60 -25.33 1.59
C ILE A 415 -20.08 -24.96 1.69
N LEU A 416 -20.95 -25.92 1.97
CA LEU A 416 -22.35 -25.62 2.23
C LEU A 416 -22.52 -24.71 3.45
N HIS A 417 -21.78 -24.94 4.53
CA HIS A 417 -21.78 -24.07 5.71
C HIS A 417 -21.42 -22.63 5.30
N TRP A 418 -20.31 -22.44 4.56
CA TRP A 418 -19.94 -21.14 4.00
C TRP A 418 -21.05 -20.51 3.14
N CYS A 419 -21.69 -21.29 2.28
CA CYS A 419 -22.82 -20.82 1.46
C CYS A 419 -23.99 -20.32 2.31
N ARG A 420 -24.25 -20.92 3.48
CA ARG A 420 -25.33 -20.46 4.37
C ARG A 420 -24.93 -19.26 5.23
N CYS A 421 -23.67 -19.17 5.69
CA CYS A 421 -23.14 -17.94 6.29
C CYS A 421 -23.21 -16.76 5.29
N ALA A 422 -22.89 -17.00 4.01
CA ALA A 422 -23.01 -15.99 2.96
C ALA A 422 -24.46 -15.52 2.74
N ARG A 423 -25.47 -16.41 2.83
CA ARG A 423 -26.89 -15.99 2.81
C ARG A 423 -27.27 -15.08 3.98
N LEU A 424 -26.66 -15.25 5.15
CA LEU A 424 -26.90 -14.43 6.34
C LEU A 424 -25.96 -13.20 6.43
N ARG A 425 -24.97 -13.09 5.54
CA ARG A 425 -23.87 -12.10 5.55
C ARG A 425 -23.03 -12.05 6.83
N THR A 426 -23.10 -13.09 7.65
CA THR A 426 -22.48 -13.15 8.98
C THR A 426 -22.02 -14.57 9.29
N LEU A 427 -20.97 -14.68 10.09
CA LEU A 427 -20.47 -15.96 10.58
C LEU A 427 -21.38 -16.49 11.70
N ALA A 428 -21.94 -17.68 11.51
CA ALA A 428 -22.81 -18.33 12.50
C ALA A 428 -22.55 -19.85 12.56
N PRO A 429 -22.89 -20.54 13.68
CA PRO A 429 -22.76 -21.99 13.80
C PRO A 429 -23.69 -22.76 12.86
N PHE A 430 -23.31 -23.99 12.49
CA PHE A 430 -24.03 -24.81 11.49
C PHE A 430 -25.50 -25.06 11.85
N SER A 431 -25.87 -25.10 13.13
CA SER A 431 -27.27 -25.25 13.54
C SER A 431 -28.14 -24.01 13.26
N GLN A 432 -27.57 -22.81 13.33
CA GLN A 432 -28.30 -21.54 13.16
C GLN A 432 -28.53 -21.23 11.67
N VAL A 433 -27.63 -21.66 10.79
CA VAL A 433 -27.69 -21.32 9.35
C VAL A 433 -28.72 -22.11 8.53
N PHE A 434 -29.51 -22.98 9.18
CA PHE A 434 -30.65 -23.69 8.59
C PHE A 434 -31.98 -23.37 9.28
N ASP A 435 -32.01 -22.43 10.24
CA ASP A 435 -33.25 -22.03 10.89
C ASP A 435 -34.14 -21.20 9.93
N GLU A 436 -35.30 -21.74 9.57
CA GLU A 436 -36.22 -21.09 8.62
C GLU A 436 -36.79 -19.76 9.17
N SER A 437 -36.77 -19.54 10.49
CA SER A 437 -37.19 -18.26 11.09
C SER A 437 -36.31 -17.08 10.67
N TYR A 438 -35.03 -17.32 10.33
CA TYR A 438 -34.13 -16.32 9.76
C TYR A 438 -34.30 -16.10 8.25
N SER A 439 -35.06 -16.96 7.56
CA SER A 439 -35.02 -17.04 6.09
C SER A 439 -36.12 -16.25 5.36
N ASN A 440 -37.20 -15.86 6.06
CA ASN A 440 -38.39 -15.27 5.42
C ASN A 440 -38.48 -13.74 5.44
N ASP A 441 -37.60 -13.02 6.14
CA ASP A 441 -37.72 -11.55 6.33
C ASP A 441 -36.43 -10.76 5.97
N SER A 442 -35.37 -11.46 5.55
CA SER A 442 -33.99 -10.94 5.54
C SER A 442 -33.49 -10.38 4.19
N TYR A 443 -34.31 -10.35 3.13
CA TYR A 443 -33.96 -9.59 1.91
C TYR A 443 -34.20 -8.07 2.06
N ASN A 444 -34.88 -7.63 3.12
CA ASN A 444 -35.26 -6.23 3.35
C ASN A 444 -34.96 -5.69 4.76
N ARG A 445 -34.30 -6.46 5.65
CA ARG A 445 -33.90 -6.01 7.00
C ARG A 445 -32.49 -6.49 7.39
N CYS A 446 -31.84 -5.74 8.27
CA CYS A 446 -30.42 -5.85 8.63
C CYS A 446 -29.93 -7.27 8.88
N SER A 447 -28.82 -7.65 8.23
CA SER A 447 -28.12 -8.92 8.45
C SER A 447 -27.65 -9.06 9.91
N PRO A 448 -27.78 -10.24 10.55
CA PRO A 448 -27.51 -10.38 11.98
C PRO A 448 -26.07 -10.04 12.36
N SER A 449 -25.88 -9.30 13.45
CA SER A 449 -24.54 -8.99 13.97
C SER A 449 -23.85 -10.23 14.55
N TYR A 450 -22.55 -10.32 14.27
CA TYR A 450 -21.63 -11.20 14.98
C TYR A 450 -21.42 -10.68 16.41
N ASP A 451 -21.28 -11.61 17.35
CA ASP A 451 -21.05 -11.31 18.77
C ASP A 451 -19.55 -11.30 19.08
N PHE A 452 -18.94 -10.12 19.06
CA PHE A 452 -17.53 -9.93 19.38
C PHE A 452 -17.22 -10.06 20.89
N SER A 453 -18.22 -10.07 21.78
CA SER A 453 -17.99 -10.17 23.23
C SER A 453 -17.41 -11.52 23.64
N CYS A 454 -17.62 -12.58 22.84
CA CYS A 454 -17.00 -13.89 23.04
C CYS A 454 -15.46 -13.91 22.97
N LEU A 455 -14.84 -12.81 22.54
CA LEU A 455 -13.38 -12.64 22.54
C LEU A 455 -12.84 -12.17 23.91
N GLY A 456 -13.70 -11.62 24.77
CA GLY A 456 -13.32 -11.08 26.07
C GLY A 456 -12.21 -10.02 26.00
N ASP A 457 -11.32 -10.05 26.98
CA ASP A 457 -10.18 -9.13 27.10
C ASP A 457 -8.98 -9.50 26.22
N MET A 458 -9.09 -10.54 25.37
CA MET A 458 -8.02 -10.96 24.46
C MET A 458 -7.70 -9.83 23.47
N PRO A 459 -6.45 -9.33 23.39
CA PRO A 459 -6.08 -8.28 22.45
C PRO A 459 -6.28 -8.72 20.99
N VAL A 460 -7.09 -7.96 20.24
CA VAL A 460 -7.39 -8.21 18.82
C VAL A 460 -6.76 -7.15 17.93
N ALA A 461 -6.09 -7.58 16.86
CA ALA A 461 -5.60 -6.73 15.78
C ALA A 461 -6.24 -7.15 14.44
N LEU A 462 -6.79 -6.19 13.69
CA LEU A 462 -7.47 -6.45 12.42
C LEU A 462 -6.69 -5.84 11.24
N PHE A 463 -6.57 -6.58 10.14
CA PHE A 463 -5.98 -6.11 8.88
C PHE A 463 -6.86 -6.55 7.71
N TYR A 464 -7.35 -5.62 6.89
CA TYR A 464 -8.13 -5.93 5.69
C TYR A 464 -7.87 -4.93 4.56
N GLY A 465 -8.07 -5.36 3.32
CA GLY A 465 -7.84 -4.55 2.13
C GLY A 465 -9.07 -3.77 1.66
N SER A 466 -8.89 -2.57 1.12
CA SER A 466 -9.98 -1.73 0.60
C SER A 466 -10.69 -2.32 -0.63
N ARG A 467 -10.08 -3.34 -1.25
CA ARG A 467 -10.62 -4.09 -2.39
C ARG A 467 -10.95 -5.54 -2.05
N ASP A 468 -10.84 -5.95 -0.78
CA ASP A 468 -11.39 -7.24 -0.35
C ASP A 468 -12.92 -7.19 -0.41
N SER A 469 -13.47 -7.81 -1.45
CA SER A 469 -14.90 -7.86 -1.70
C SER A 469 -15.53 -9.18 -1.23
N ILE A 470 -14.73 -10.12 -0.71
CA ILE A 470 -15.21 -11.35 -0.05
C ILE A 470 -15.58 -11.07 1.42
N ILE A 471 -14.88 -10.16 2.09
CA ILE A 471 -15.06 -9.84 3.51
C ILE A 471 -15.49 -8.38 3.68
N ASP A 472 -16.54 -8.14 4.48
CA ASP A 472 -16.94 -6.78 4.85
C ASP A 472 -16.09 -6.29 6.04
N GLY A 473 -14.82 -5.96 5.75
CA GLY A 473 -13.83 -5.56 6.76
C GLY A 473 -14.21 -4.28 7.51
N ASP A 474 -14.80 -3.30 6.82
CA ASP A 474 -15.28 -2.05 7.43
C ASP A 474 -16.39 -2.30 8.46
N ARG A 475 -17.31 -3.24 8.20
CA ARG A 475 -18.30 -3.65 9.19
C ARG A 475 -17.67 -4.40 10.36
N VAL A 476 -16.67 -5.26 10.12
CA VAL A 476 -15.94 -5.94 11.21
C VAL A 476 -15.27 -4.92 12.11
N MET A 477 -14.51 -3.95 11.56
CA MET A 477 -13.85 -2.93 12.37
C MET A 477 -14.86 -2.09 13.15
N ARG A 478 -15.96 -1.66 12.52
CA ARG A 478 -17.01 -0.84 13.14
C ARG A 478 -17.74 -1.56 14.28
N GLU A 479 -18.02 -2.85 14.13
CA GLU A 479 -18.78 -3.61 15.13
C GLU A 479 -17.90 -4.28 16.20
N ALA A 480 -16.61 -4.46 15.96
CA ALA A 480 -15.65 -4.93 16.97
C ALA A 480 -15.26 -3.82 17.98
N ARG A 481 -15.19 -2.55 17.54
CA ARG A 481 -14.96 -1.38 18.40
C ARG A 481 -15.96 -1.36 19.57
N GLY A 482 -15.44 -1.28 20.79
CA GLY A 482 -16.24 -1.24 22.02
C GLY A 482 -16.92 -2.57 22.42
N LYS A 483 -16.81 -3.64 21.62
CA LYS A 483 -17.38 -4.97 21.95
C LYS A 483 -16.31 -6.04 22.27
N CYS A 484 -15.04 -5.76 22.00
CA CYS A 484 -13.89 -6.59 22.37
C CYS A 484 -12.66 -5.69 22.60
N ASN A 485 -11.57 -6.25 23.13
CA ASN A 485 -10.29 -5.56 23.29
C ASN A 485 -9.56 -5.37 21.94
N LEU A 486 -10.12 -4.52 21.08
CA LEU A 486 -9.54 -4.15 19.78
C LEU A 486 -8.37 -3.17 20.00
N VAL A 487 -7.14 -3.68 19.92
CA VAL A 487 -5.92 -2.89 20.15
C VAL A 487 -5.35 -2.27 18.87
N TYR A 488 -5.74 -2.76 17.69
CA TYR A 488 -5.30 -2.24 16.40
C TYR A 488 -6.29 -2.58 15.28
N GLY A 489 -6.40 -1.71 14.28
CA GLY A 489 -7.22 -1.95 13.09
C GLY A 489 -6.70 -1.17 11.89
N GLU A 490 -6.26 -1.88 10.86
CA GLU A 490 -5.68 -1.34 9.64
C GLU A 490 -6.62 -1.54 8.44
N HIS A 491 -6.86 -0.46 7.71
CA HIS A 491 -7.54 -0.47 6.41
C HIS A 491 -6.48 -0.26 5.32
N LEU A 492 -6.10 -1.35 4.65
CA LEU A 492 -5.02 -1.39 3.66
C LEU A 492 -5.54 -0.94 2.29
N ASP A 493 -5.34 0.32 1.93
CA ASP A 493 -5.77 0.78 0.61
C ASP A 493 -5.04 0.07 -0.54
N GLY A 494 -5.80 -0.28 -1.58
CA GLY A 494 -5.34 -1.00 -2.77
C GLY A 494 -5.25 -2.51 -2.62
N TYR A 495 -5.29 -3.05 -1.39
CA TYR A 495 -5.15 -4.49 -1.12
C TYR A 495 -6.44 -5.26 -1.40
N GLU A 496 -6.29 -6.44 -1.98
CA GLU A 496 -7.32 -7.47 -2.11
C GLU A 496 -7.15 -8.58 -1.06
N HIS A 497 -8.05 -9.57 -1.05
CA HIS A 497 -8.16 -10.59 0.01
C HIS A 497 -6.87 -11.37 0.31
N LEU A 498 -6.04 -11.63 -0.71
CA LEU A 498 -4.77 -12.37 -0.59
C LEU A 498 -3.55 -11.47 -0.39
N ASP A 499 -3.66 -10.17 -0.64
CA ASP A 499 -2.52 -9.25 -0.59
C ASP A 499 -1.97 -9.11 0.84
N VAL A 500 -2.83 -9.29 1.85
CA VAL A 500 -2.44 -9.34 3.27
C VAL A 500 -1.43 -10.45 3.62
N ILE A 501 -1.16 -11.39 2.70
CA ILE A 501 -0.11 -12.40 2.82
C ILE A 501 0.85 -12.47 1.62
N TRP A 502 0.46 -12.01 0.42
CA TRP A 502 1.22 -12.21 -0.84
C TRP A 502 1.63 -10.94 -1.59
N ALA A 503 1.23 -9.75 -1.12
CA ALA A 503 1.72 -8.51 -1.72
C ALA A 503 3.24 -8.33 -1.49
N LEU A 504 3.90 -7.74 -2.48
CA LEU A 504 5.33 -7.40 -2.45
C LEU A 504 5.72 -6.46 -1.31
N ASP A 505 4.77 -5.67 -0.80
CA ASP A 505 4.91 -4.77 0.33
C ASP A 505 4.18 -5.26 1.60
N ALA A 506 3.68 -6.52 1.62
CA ALA A 506 2.96 -7.09 2.76
C ALA A 506 3.81 -7.11 4.04
N LYS A 507 5.13 -7.22 3.91
CA LYS A 507 6.04 -7.08 5.05
C LYS A 507 5.91 -5.69 5.69
N GLN A 508 6.03 -4.63 4.91
CA GLN A 508 5.98 -3.24 5.37
C GLN A 508 4.57 -2.84 5.84
N ARG A 509 3.53 -3.25 5.10
CA ARG A 509 2.15 -2.84 5.36
C ARG A 509 1.41 -3.68 6.40
N VAL A 510 1.82 -4.94 6.61
CA VAL A 510 1.10 -5.88 7.48
C VAL A 510 2.02 -6.47 8.54
N PHE A 511 3.15 -7.07 8.16
CA PHE A 511 3.95 -7.85 9.10
C PHE A 511 4.73 -6.96 10.09
N ASP A 512 5.19 -5.79 9.64
CA ASP A 512 5.92 -4.81 10.47
C ASP A 512 5.01 -4.19 11.55
N PRO A 513 3.81 -3.63 11.22
CA PRO A 513 2.83 -3.22 12.23
C PRO A 513 2.42 -4.36 13.17
N MET A 514 2.24 -5.59 12.64
CA MET A 514 1.89 -6.76 13.46
C MET A 514 2.97 -7.07 14.51
N VAL A 515 4.26 -7.01 14.16
CA VAL A 515 5.37 -7.20 15.11
C VAL A 515 5.42 -6.06 16.14
N MET A 516 5.17 -4.81 15.73
CA MET A 516 5.09 -3.67 16.66
C MET A 516 4.00 -3.87 17.73
N ILE A 517 2.85 -4.44 17.37
CA ILE A 517 1.78 -4.79 18.31
C ILE A 517 2.25 -5.87 19.30
N PHE A 518 3.01 -6.88 18.84
CA PHE A 518 3.54 -7.93 19.71
C PHE A 518 4.56 -7.39 20.72
N ASP A 519 5.50 -6.56 20.27
CA ASP A 519 6.52 -5.97 21.13
C ASP A 519 5.86 -4.99 22.15
N LYS A 520 4.89 -4.16 21.74
CA LYS A 520 4.10 -3.30 22.64
C LYS A 520 3.32 -4.09 23.71
N LEU A 521 2.55 -5.11 23.31
CA LEU A 521 1.79 -5.94 24.25
C LEU A 521 2.70 -6.74 25.21
N ARG A 522 3.95 -7.01 24.83
CA ARG A 522 4.96 -7.60 25.72
C ARG A 522 5.47 -6.58 26.75
N GLU A 523 5.77 -5.35 26.31
CA GLU A 523 6.23 -4.27 27.20
C GLU A 523 5.18 -3.90 28.25
N GLU A 524 3.91 -3.78 27.87
CA GLU A 524 2.80 -3.53 28.79
C GLU A 524 2.72 -4.60 29.89
N ARG A 525 2.93 -5.88 29.54
CA ARG A 525 2.97 -6.99 30.52
C ARG A 525 4.21 -6.95 31.41
N GLY A 526 5.37 -6.61 30.85
CA GLY A 526 6.60 -6.41 31.62
C GLY A 526 6.40 -5.31 32.67
N ASN A 527 5.82 -4.19 32.26
CA ASN A 527 5.56 -3.04 33.13
C ASN A 527 4.49 -3.35 34.19
N VAL A 528 3.42 -4.08 33.87
CA VAL A 528 2.45 -4.57 34.87
C VAL A 528 3.12 -5.52 35.89
N THR A 529 4.03 -6.38 35.44
CA THR A 529 4.76 -7.29 36.35
C THR A 529 5.70 -6.53 37.30
N ILE A 530 6.34 -5.45 36.84
CA ILE A 530 7.17 -4.56 37.65
C ILE A 530 6.29 -3.73 38.61
N ASN A 531 5.18 -3.20 38.11
CA ASN A 531 4.27 -2.35 38.88
C ASN A 531 3.41 -3.11 39.89
N ASN A 532 3.31 -4.44 39.85
CA ASN A 532 2.62 -5.20 40.91
C ASN A 532 3.32 -5.16 42.29
N ASN A 533 4.49 -4.50 42.40
CA ASN A 533 5.08 -4.07 43.67
C ASN A 533 4.62 -2.67 44.13
N ALA A 534 3.70 -2.02 43.40
CA ALA A 534 3.10 -0.72 43.72
C ALA A 534 1.57 -0.77 43.51
N THR A 535 0.81 -0.20 44.44
CA THR A 535 -0.62 -0.50 44.61
C THR A 535 -1.49 -0.12 43.41
N THR A 536 -2.42 -1.02 43.07
CA THR A 536 -3.39 -0.94 41.95
C THR A 536 -4.19 0.36 41.89
N THR A 537 -4.27 0.97 40.70
CA THR A 537 -5.44 1.79 40.30
C THR A 537 -5.78 1.54 38.84
N THR A 538 -7.01 1.14 38.56
CA THR A 538 -7.51 0.88 37.21
C THR A 538 -7.79 2.19 36.48
N ALA A 539 -7.17 2.43 35.32
CA ALA A 539 -7.38 3.63 34.51
C ALA A 539 -7.95 3.27 33.13
N THR A 540 -9.26 3.44 32.96
CA THR A 540 -9.92 3.37 31.65
C THR A 540 -9.68 4.69 30.92
N ILE A 541 -9.08 4.66 29.72
CA ILE A 541 -8.86 5.87 28.91
C ILE A 541 -9.92 5.94 27.81
N ASN A 542 -10.80 6.93 27.91
CA ASN A 542 -11.76 7.27 26.85
C ASN A 542 -11.01 7.82 25.63
N TRP A 543 -11.40 7.32 24.46
CA TRP A 543 -11.14 7.96 23.17
C TRP A 543 -12.44 8.57 22.68
N ASP A 544 -12.57 9.89 22.72
CA ASP A 544 -13.57 10.61 21.93
C ASP A 544 -13.08 12.01 21.56
N ASN A 545 -13.31 12.36 20.29
CA ASN A 545 -13.15 13.73 19.79
C ASN A 545 -14.38 14.54 20.18
N ASN A 546 -14.20 15.80 20.56
CA ASN A 546 -15.12 16.89 20.22
C ASN A 546 -14.52 18.26 20.58
N ASN A 547 -14.44 19.17 19.61
CA ASN A 547 -15.19 20.43 19.63
C ASN A 547 -14.90 21.28 18.40
N MET A 548 -15.87 21.35 17.50
CA MET A 548 -16.21 22.57 16.77
C MET A 548 -17.73 22.66 16.72
N ASP A 549 -18.27 23.63 17.44
CA ASP A 549 -19.54 24.29 17.11
C ASP A 549 -19.38 25.74 17.56
N GLY A 550 -19.60 26.68 16.64
CA GLY A 550 -19.50 28.11 16.91
C GLY A 550 -20.87 28.73 17.15
N GLN A 551 -20.92 29.78 17.97
CA GLN A 551 -22.02 30.75 17.96
C GLN A 551 -21.48 32.16 18.09
N ASP A 552 -21.94 33.05 17.21
CA ASP A 552 -21.69 34.48 17.27
C ASP A 552 -22.36 35.11 18.50
N GLN A 553 -21.73 36.16 19.05
CA GLN A 553 -22.51 37.28 19.57
C GLN A 553 -21.74 38.60 19.59
N ASP A 554 -22.45 39.65 19.18
CA ASP A 554 -22.05 41.05 19.18
C ASP A 554 -21.42 41.54 20.50
N SER A 555 -20.41 42.42 20.40
CA SER A 555 -20.55 43.74 21.03
C SER A 555 -19.48 44.75 20.60
N SER A 556 -19.94 45.97 20.35
CA SER A 556 -19.14 47.14 20.04
C SER A 556 -18.23 47.58 21.20
N SER A 557 -17.09 48.24 20.90
CA SER A 557 -17.05 49.72 20.99
C SER A 557 -15.67 50.37 20.77
N LYS A 558 -15.73 51.62 20.30
CA LYS A 558 -14.77 52.75 20.45
C LYS A 558 -13.44 52.75 19.68
N ARG A 559 -13.42 53.71 18.75
CA ARG A 559 -12.30 54.48 18.18
C ARG A 559 -11.28 54.94 19.23
N GLU A 560 -10.06 55.21 18.78
CA GLU A 560 -9.49 56.56 18.87
C GLU A 560 -8.61 56.86 17.64
N ASP A 561 -8.59 58.12 17.21
CA ASP A 561 -7.89 58.64 16.02
C ASP A 561 -6.45 59.11 16.35
N VAL A 562 -5.69 59.53 15.32
CA VAL A 562 -4.46 60.39 15.26
C VAL A 562 -3.50 59.79 14.22
N SER A 563 -3.62 60.11 12.93
CA SER A 563 -3.24 61.34 12.20
C SER A 563 -1.75 61.44 11.83
N THR A 564 -1.51 61.23 10.52
CA THR A 564 -0.73 62.09 9.58
C THR A 564 0.73 62.44 9.86
N ASP A 565 1.61 62.02 8.93
CA ASP A 565 2.44 62.87 8.03
C ASP A 565 3.14 61.93 7.00
N THR A 566 3.22 62.14 5.68
CA THR A 566 3.75 63.25 4.84
C THR A 566 5.24 63.57 5.13
N HIS A 567 6.17 63.89 4.24
CA HIS A 567 6.35 63.76 2.77
C HIS A 567 7.49 62.71 2.50
N GLU A 568 8.01 62.36 1.32
CA GLU A 568 7.93 62.81 -0.09
C GLU A 568 8.22 61.59 -1.03
N LEU A 569 8.33 61.80 -2.35
CA LEU A 569 9.10 60.95 -3.27
C LEU A 569 10.35 61.70 -3.77
N ASN A 570 11.46 60.98 -3.98
CA ASN A 570 12.51 61.44 -4.89
C ASN A 570 12.87 60.33 -5.88
N THR A 571 12.66 60.63 -7.16
CA THR A 571 13.01 59.78 -8.30
C THR A 571 14.36 60.20 -8.86
N GLU A 572 15.35 59.30 -8.90
CA GLU A 572 16.44 59.41 -9.87
C GLU A 572 16.71 58.08 -10.57
N THR A 573 16.62 58.13 -11.89
CA THR A 573 17.07 57.11 -12.83
C THR A 573 18.55 57.34 -13.15
N ASN A 574 19.40 56.30 -13.25
CA ASN A 574 20.14 56.08 -14.50
C ASN A 574 20.97 54.79 -14.63
N SER A 575 21.02 54.36 -15.89
CA SER A 575 22.12 53.68 -16.62
C SER A 575 22.82 52.44 -16.05
N LEU A 576 22.62 51.33 -16.77
CA LEU A 576 23.56 50.22 -16.91
C LEU A 576 24.95 50.69 -17.40
N GLN A 577 26.01 50.20 -16.78
CA GLN A 577 27.30 49.99 -17.45
C GLN A 577 27.83 48.59 -17.14
N GLN A 578 28.13 47.84 -18.20
CA GLN A 578 28.91 46.61 -18.11
C GLN A 578 30.39 46.99 -18.00
N ASN A 579 31.10 46.42 -17.03
CA ASN A 579 32.53 46.17 -17.12
C ASN A 579 32.79 44.76 -16.58
N GLY A 580 33.49 43.95 -17.36
CA GLY A 580 33.90 42.61 -16.94
C GLY A 580 35.32 42.64 -16.42
N GLU A 581 35.51 42.31 -15.15
CA GLU A 581 36.79 41.88 -14.59
C GLU A 581 36.60 40.53 -13.91
N SER A 582 37.49 39.60 -14.25
CA SER A 582 37.56 38.28 -13.61
C SER A 582 38.19 38.43 -12.23
N THR A 583 37.35 38.60 -11.21
CA THR A 583 37.79 38.54 -9.81
C THR A 583 37.88 37.09 -9.33
N GLU A 584 39.08 36.70 -8.91
CA GLU A 584 39.30 35.44 -8.21
C GLU A 584 38.50 35.43 -6.90
N LEU A 585 37.92 34.27 -6.55
CA LEU A 585 37.19 34.10 -5.31
C LEU A 585 38.14 34.29 -4.12
N PRO A 586 37.81 35.14 -3.12
CA PRO A 586 38.66 35.31 -1.95
C PRO A 586 38.66 34.02 -1.12
N SER A 587 39.86 33.48 -0.89
CA SER A 587 40.06 32.29 -0.06
C SER A 587 39.87 32.60 1.42
N VAL A 588 38.67 32.32 1.94
CA VAL A 588 38.36 32.34 3.37
C VAL A 588 37.88 30.94 3.79
N GLU A 589 38.80 29.98 3.77
CA GLU A 589 38.68 28.77 4.58
C GLU A 589 39.16 29.12 6.00
N GLU A 590 38.26 29.65 6.84
CA GLU A 590 38.52 29.70 8.27
C GLU A 590 38.58 28.27 8.81
N ASP A 591 39.74 27.88 9.35
CA ASP A 591 39.92 26.58 9.99
C ASP A 591 39.13 26.54 11.31
N TYR A 592 37.90 26.02 11.25
CA TYR A 592 37.02 25.86 12.40
C TYR A 592 37.43 24.70 13.34
N THR A 593 38.40 23.86 12.98
CA THR A 593 38.73 22.63 13.73
C THR A 593 39.37 22.87 15.11
N ASN A 594 39.72 24.11 15.46
CA ASN A 594 40.40 24.49 16.70
C ASN A 594 39.70 25.62 17.51
N ASN A 595 38.41 25.93 17.24
CA ASN A 595 37.80 27.22 17.64
C ASN A 595 36.72 27.22 18.75
N GLU A 596 36.62 26.21 19.65
CA GLU A 596 35.63 26.24 20.76
C GLU A 596 35.72 27.51 21.64
N GLY A 597 36.88 28.16 21.71
CA GLY A 597 37.10 29.41 22.43
C GLY A 597 36.69 30.70 21.71
N LYS A 598 36.19 30.66 20.46
CA LYS A 598 35.88 31.85 19.64
C LYS A 598 34.40 32.12 19.37
N ILE A 599 33.49 31.25 19.77
CA ILE A 599 32.04 31.46 19.56
C ILE A 599 31.62 32.75 20.30
N PRO A 600 31.06 33.77 19.60
CA PRO A 600 30.71 35.03 20.23
C PRO A 600 29.51 34.86 21.17
N LYS A 601 29.38 35.73 22.18
CA LYS A 601 28.23 35.70 23.11
C LYS A 601 26.98 36.37 22.55
N ALA A 602 27.17 37.24 21.55
CA ALA A 602 26.13 38.00 20.89
C ALA A 602 26.41 38.05 19.38
N GLN A 603 25.36 38.25 18.60
CA GLN A 603 25.31 38.10 17.15
C GLN A 603 24.35 39.12 16.51
N LYS A 604 24.46 39.27 15.19
CA LYS A 604 23.49 39.94 14.34
C LYS A 604 22.30 39.02 14.06
N ALA A 605 21.09 39.56 14.14
CA ALA A 605 19.85 38.84 13.84
C ALA A 605 18.75 39.78 13.34
N ALA A 606 17.86 39.28 12.49
CA ALA A 606 16.67 39.99 12.03
C ALA A 606 15.45 39.47 12.80
N VAL A 607 14.96 40.27 13.77
CA VAL A 607 14.01 39.83 14.80
C VAL A 607 12.64 40.50 14.62
N VAL A 608 11.58 39.70 14.63
CA VAL A 608 10.18 40.16 14.63
C VAL A 608 9.67 40.11 16.07
N PHE A 609 9.44 41.27 16.67
CA PHE A 609 8.90 41.37 18.05
C PHE A 609 7.37 41.27 18.09
N GLU A 610 6.70 41.60 16.99
CA GLU A 610 5.25 41.59 16.83
C GLU A 610 4.91 41.22 15.38
N LEU A 611 3.93 40.34 15.18
CA LEU A 611 3.53 39.89 13.83
C LEU A 611 2.78 41.01 13.10
N GLY A 612 2.97 41.11 11.79
CA GLY A 612 2.48 42.21 10.95
C GLY A 612 3.41 43.45 10.93
N HIS A 613 4.42 43.51 11.81
CA HIS A 613 5.34 44.64 11.91
C HIS A 613 6.69 44.38 11.22
N PRO A 614 7.39 45.43 10.73
CA PRO A 614 8.70 45.29 10.09
C PRO A 614 9.73 44.60 10.98
N VAL A 615 10.67 43.88 10.35
CA VAL A 615 11.73 43.17 11.04
C VAL A 615 12.72 44.16 11.65
N VAL A 616 13.08 43.96 12.92
CA VAL A 616 14.06 44.78 13.65
C VAL A 616 15.43 44.13 13.56
N TYR A 617 16.38 44.80 12.91
CA TYR A 617 17.77 44.35 12.87
C TYR A 617 18.45 44.61 14.22
N LYS A 618 19.01 43.56 14.81
CA LYS A 618 19.78 43.57 16.06
C LYS A 618 21.23 43.21 15.78
N THR A 619 22.15 43.78 16.57
CA THR A 619 23.60 43.53 16.51
C THR A 619 24.16 42.88 17.79
N ASP A 620 23.29 42.69 18.78
CA ASP A 620 23.58 42.27 20.15
C ASP A 620 22.70 41.09 20.62
N TRP A 621 22.10 40.36 19.68
CA TRP A 621 21.22 39.23 19.98
C TRP A 621 22.02 38.06 20.57
N PRO A 622 21.55 37.32 21.59
CA PRO A 622 22.36 36.27 22.22
C PRO A 622 22.64 35.08 21.30
N VAL A 623 23.81 34.47 21.46
CA VAL A 623 24.15 33.15 20.88
C VAL A 623 23.91 32.06 21.92
N SER A 624 23.08 31.07 21.56
CA SER A 624 22.79 29.91 22.41
C SER A 624 23.86 28.81 22.26
N LYS A 625 23.99 27.96 23.27
CA LYS A 625 24.79 26.72 23.19
C LYS A 625 23.90 25.54 22.79
N PRO A 626 24.39 24.57 22.00
CA PRO A 626 23.62 23.38 21.63
C PRO A 626 23.42 22.44 22.83
N GLY A 627 22.18 21.97 22.99
CA GLY A 627 21.82 20.88 23.88
C GLY A 627 21.98 19.50 23.24
N THR A 628 21.41 18.47 23.86
CA THR A 628 21.47 17.09 23.34
C THR A 628 20.78 16.97 21.98
N GLY A 629 21.47 16.36 21.00
CA GLY A 629 21.00 16.19 19.61
C GLY A 629 21.00 17.48 18.77
N GLU A 630 21.60 18.56 19.28
CA GLU A 630 21.70 19.86 18.60
C GLU A 630 23.13 20.18 18.17
N VAL A 631 23.26 21.06 17.19
CA VAL A 631 24.51 21.70 16.81
C VAL A 631 24.31 23.21 16.71
N LEU A 632 25.39 23.97 16.88
CA LEU A 632 25.45 25.38 16.53
C LEU A 632 26.02 25.51 15.11
N VAL A 633 25.26 26.15 14.22
CA VAL A 633 25.67 26.43 12.84
C VAL A 633 25.97 27.92 12.70
N HIS A 634 27.17 28.25 12.21
CA HIS A 634 27.48 29.58 11.68
C HIS A 634 26.90 29.64 10.26
N VAL A 635 25.79 30.36 10.11
CA VAL A 635 25.08 30.54 8.83
C VAL A 635 25.85 31.58 8.01
N ILE A 636 26.20 31.23 6.77
CA ILE A 636 26.95 32.10 5.84
C ILE A 636 26.02 32.70 4.79
N ARG A 637 25.02 31.92 4.34
CA ARG A 637 23.98 32.35 3.42
C ARG A 637 22.63 31.85 3.91
N THR A 638 21.59 32.63 3.70
CA THR A 638 20.22 32.16 3.85
C THR A 638 19.36 32.67 2.70
N GLY A 639 18.57 31.80 2.08
CA GLY A 639 17.54 32.24 1.15
C GLY A 639 16.40 32.98 1.86
N VAL A 640 15.64 33.75 1.08
CA VAL A 640 14.39 34.41 1.49
C VAL A 640 13.28 33.95 0.55
N CYS A 641 12.14 33.50 1.09
CA CYS A 641 10.98 33.18 0.28
C CYS A 641 9.66 33.68 0.86
N HIS A 642 8.56 33.55 0.09
CA HIS A 642 7.26 34.09 0.48
C HIS A 642 6.71 33.49 1.78
N SER A 643 7.14 32.29 2.18
CA SER A 643 6.78 31.71 3.48
C SER A 643 7.31 32.53 4.65
N ASP A 644 8.49 33.14 4.54
CA ASP A 644 9.07 34.01 5.58
C ASP A 644 8.28 35.33 5.68
N LEU A 645 7.94 35.91 4.52
CA LEU A 645 7.10 37.11 4.41
C LEU A 645 5.72 36.87 5.05
N HIS A 646 5.02 35.81 4.64
CA HIS A 646 3.71 35.43 5.18
C HIS A 646 3.77 35.16 6.70
N THR A 647 4.83 34.49 7.19
CA THR A 647 4.99 34.24 8.63
C THR A 647 5.18 35.53 9.41
N MET A 648 6.00 36.47 8.91
CA MET A 648 6.15 37.80 9.50
C MET A 648 4.84 38.59 9.46
N GLU A 649 4.06 38.50 8.39
CA GLU A 649 2.74 39.14 8.24
C GLU A 649 1.63 38.51 9.11
N GLY A 650 1.94 37.48 9.90
CA GLY A 650 0.98 36.82 10.80
C GLY A 650 0.12 35.74 10.14
N VAL A 651 0.45 35.32 8.92
CA VAL A 651 -0.24 34.23 8.21
C VAL A 651 0.29 32.87 8.70
N GLY A 652 -0.18 32.46 9.87
CA GLY A 652 0.16 31.19 10.51
C GLY A 652 -0.29 31.14 11.97
N VAL A 653 -0.65 29.96 12.49
CA VAL A 653 -1.11 29.82 13.88
C VAL A 653 0.08 29.51 14.80
N GLY A 654 0.28 30.34 15.83
CA GLY A 654 1.10 29.99 16.99
C GLY A 654 2.60 30.31 16.90
N THR A 655 3.05 31.16 15.98
CA THR A 655 4.45 31.62 15.89
C THR A 655 4.90 32.30 17.20
N PRO A 656 5.92 31.79 17.91
CA PRO A 656 6.40 32.40 19.15
C PRO A 656 7.12 33.73 18.90
N ILE A 657 6.79 34.76 19.70
CA ILE A 657 7.49 36.06 19.71
C ILE A 657 8.39 36.19 20.96
N PRO A 658 9.57 36.84 20.88
CA PRO A 658 10.20 37.37 19.67
C PRO A 658 10.65 36.25 18.71
N HIS A 659 10.44 36.49 17.42
CA HIS A 659 10.63 35.52 16.35
C HIS A 659 11.84 35.86 15.47
N ILE A 660 12.51 34.84 14.93
CA ILE A 660 13.51 34.99 13.85
C ILE A 660 13.03 34.11 12.70
N GLY A 661 12.86 34.72 11.53
CA GLY A 661 12.42 34.02 10.30
C GLY A 661 13.57 33.36 9.55
N GLY A 662 13.28 32.85 8.35
CA GLY A 662 14.26 32.22 7.46
C GLY A 662 14.35 30.72 7.68
N HIS A 663 14.45 29.95 6.60
CA HIS A 663 14.45 28.48 6.63
C HIS A 663 15.31 27.84 5.52
N GLU A 664 16.30 28.59 5.03
CA GLU A 664 17.12 28.27 3.86
C GLU A 664 18.61 28.51 4.13
N GLY A 665 19.04 28.27 5.37
CA GLY A 665 20.38 28.59 5.85
C GLY A 665 21.44 27.57 5.42
N ALA A 666 22.59 28.03 4.96
CA ALA A 666 23.73 27.22 4.56
C ALA A 666 25.00 27.75 5.22
N GLY A 667 25.81 26.87 5.81
CA GLY A 667 27.01 27.26 6.54
C GLY A 667 27.76 26.11 7.20
N TYR A 668 28.49 26.41 8.28
CA TYR A 668 29.39 25.49 8.96
C TYR A 668 28.93 25.15 10.37
N VAL A 669 29.12 23.90 10.78
CA VAL A 669 28.97 23.49 12.18
C VAL A 669 30.15 24.00 13.00
N VAL A 670 29.88 24.78 14.05
CA VAL A 670 30.91 25.39 14.91
C VAL A 670 30.90 24.86 16.35
N SER A 671 29.85 24.14 16.75
CA SER A 671 29.79 23.41 18.02
C SER A 671 28.78 22.27 17.92
N VAL A 672 29.05 21.15 18.58
CA VAL A 672 28.16 19.98 18.64
C VAL A 672 27.74 19.73 20.08
N GLY A 673 26.46 19.42 20.28
CA GLY A 673 25.92 19.01 21.58
C GLY A 673 26.12 17.52 21.86
N ALA A 674 25.71 17.07 23.04
CA ALA A 674 25.76 15.66 23.42
C ALA A 674 24.88 14.79 22.50
N GLU A 675 25.25 13.52 22.32
CA GLU A 675 24.53 12.54 21.47
C GLU A 675 24.38 12.91 19.98
N VAL A 676 25.22 13.82 19.48
CA VAL A 676 25.41 14.02 18.03
C VAL A 676 26.59 13.17 17.57
N HIS A 677 26.32 12.20 16.71
CA HIS A 677 27.30 11.18 16.27
C HIS A 677 27.58 11.19 14.76
N ASP A 678 26.70 11.82 13.97
CA ASP A 678 26.75 11.86 12.51
C ASP A 678 27.14 13.25 11.95
N VAL A 679 27.42 14.23 12.82
CA VAL A 679 27.84 15.59 12.45
C VAL A 679 29.08 15.95 13.27
N GLN A 680 30.05 16.64 12.67
CA GLN A 680 31.24 17.15 13.35
C GLN A 680 31.47 18.65 13.08
N ILE A 681 32.32 19.27 13.89
CA ILE A 681 32.73 20.67 13.70
C ILE A 681 33.48 20.81 12.36
N GLY A 682 33.16 21.85 11.60
CA GLY A 682 33.66 22.08 10.24
C GLY A 682 32.77 21.51 9.12
N ASP A 683 31.78 20.67 9.42
CA ASP A 683 30.88 20.12 8.40
C ASP A 683 30.06 21.24 7.70
N ARG A 684 29.96 21.13 6.38
CA ARG A 684 29.11 21.99 5.53
C ARG A 684 27.67 21.49 5.59
N VAL A 685 26.79 22.26 6.22
CA VAL A 685 25.41 21.85 6.49
C VAL A 685 24.38 22.87 6.03
N GLY A 686 23.20 22.36 5.67
CA GLY A 686 22.04 23.14 5.30
C GLY A 686 20.89 22.95 6.29
N ILE A 687 20.28 24.06 6.68
CA ILE A 687 19.11 24.15 7.55
C ILE A 687 17.89 24.37 6.65
N LYS A 688 16.94 23.44 6.74
CA LYS A 688 15.70 23.41 5.94
C LYS A 688 14.50 23.87 6.78
N PHE A 689 13.36 24.08 6.14
CA PHE A 689 12.10 24.39 6.83
C PHE A 689 11.62 23.28 7.77
N ILE A 690 11.86 22.01 7.48
CA ILE A 690 11.61 20.93 8.47
C ILE A 690 12.91 20.68 9.24
N SER A 691 12.94 21.14 10.49
CA SER A 691 14.10 21.09 11.39
C SER A 691 14.22 19.74 12.11
N TYR A 692 13.07 19.16 12.49
CA TYR A 692 13.02 17.92 13.26
C TYR A 692 11.78 17.13 12.91
N THR A 693 11.90 15.80 12.96
CA THR A 693 10.79 14.86 12.85
C THR A 693 10.99 13.73 13.85
N CYS A 694 9.90 13.26 14.47
CA CYS A 694 10.02 12.40 15.65
C CYS A 694 10.63 11.01 15.43
N GLY A 695 10.92 10.61 14.18
CA GLY A 695 11.52 9.31 13.83
C GLY A 695 10.68 8.07 14.16
N THR A 696 9.46 8.25 14.71
CA THR A 696 8.74 7.20 15.45
C THR A 696 7.24 7.12 15.18
N CYS A 697 6.64 8.11 14.50
CA CYS A 697 5.27 7.98 14.00
C CYS A 697 5.24 7.20 12.67
N GLU A 698 4.07 6.69 12.30
CA GLU A 698 3.84 5.95 11.04
C GLU A 698 4.50 6.65 9.83
N TYR A 699 4.31 7.96 9.69
CA TYR A 699 4.86 8.73 8.58
C TYR A 699 6.40 8.79 8.60
N CYS A 700 7.02 8.94 9.77
CA CYS A 700 8.49 8.92 9.86
C CYS A 700 9.06 7.53 9.55
N LEU A 701 8.39 6.47 9.99
CA LEU A 701 8.82 5.09 9.76
C LEU A 701 8.62 4.66 8.29
N ALA A 702 7.64 5.24 7.60
CA ALA A 702 7.35 5.00 6.18
C ALA A 702 8.23 5.82 5.20
N GLY A 703 9.15 6.67 5.69
CA GLY A 703 9.91 7.59 4.82
C GLY A 703 9.05 8.74 4.27
N HIS A 704 8.06 9.16 5.05
CA HIS A 704 7.15 10.29 4.77
C HIS A 704 7.23 11.30 5.93
N GLU A 705 8.43 11.53 6.49
CA GLU A 705 8.58 12.36 7.69
C GLU A 705 8.10 13.81 7.52
N THR A 706 7.93 14.26 6.28
CA THR A 706 7.47 15.60 5.90
C THR A 706 6.03 15.91 6.34
N VAL A 707 5.20 14.88 6.59
CA VAL A 707 3.85 15.01 7.17
C VAL A 707 3.79 14.57 8.65
N CYS A 708 4.93 14.49 9.33
CA CYS A 708 4.99 14.19 10.76
C CYS A 708 4.26 15.26 11.59
N GLN A 709 3.23 14.86 12.34
CA GLN A 709 2.48 15.76 13.25
C GLN A 709 3.31 16.31 14.42
N ARG A 710 4.43 15.65 14.75
CA ARG A 710 5.41 16.09 15.77
C ARG A 710 6.64 16.79 15.16
N GLN A 711 6.52 17.31 13.95
CA GLN A 711 7.63 18.03 13.31
C GLN A 711 7.86 19.40 13.95
N GLN A 712 9.10 19.88 13.91
CA GLN A 712 9.41 21.28 14.21
C GLN A 712 9.87 21.97 12.93
N THR A 713 9.28 23.11 12.65
CA THR A 713 9.54 23.95 11.48
C THR A 713 10.43 25.15 11.81
N THR A 714 11.55 25.26 11.08
CA THR A 714 12.51 26.36 11.15
C THR A 714 11.87 27.66 10.63
N GLY A 715 12.09 28.78 11.32
CA GLY A 715 11.52 30.06 10.92
C GLY A 715 10.00 30.12 11.05
N LEU A 716 9.42 29.24 11.89
CA LEU A 716 7.98 29.23 12.21
C LEU A 716 7.76 28.78 13.67
N SER A 717 7.94 27.49 13.97
CA SER A 717 7.78 26.95 15.34
C SER A 717 9.04 27.05 16.20
N VAL A 718 10.22 27.12 15.56
CA VAL A 718 11.52 27.36 16.19
C VAL A 718 12.25 28.49 15.45
N PRO A 719 13.22 29.18 16.08
CA PRO A 719 13.98 30.26 15.44
C PRO A 719 14.58 29.87 14.09
N GLY A 720 14.58 30.80 13.16
CA GLY A 720 15.01 30.63 11.78
C GLY A 720 16.43 31.09 11.47
N THR A 721 16.75 31.12 10.19
CA THR A 721 18.10 31.31 9.65
C THR A 721 18.49 32.77 9.39
N PHE A 722 17.63 33.76 9.70
CA PHE A 722 17.98 35.18 9.67
C PHE A 722 18.76 35.63 10.93
N GLN A 723 19.86 34.94 11.21
CA GLN A 723 20.83 35.21 12.27
C GLN A 723 22.19 34.58 11.92
N GLU A 724 23.29 35.10 12.46
CA GLU A 724 24.65 34.57 12.20
C GLU A 724 24.83 33.13 12.74
N TYR A 725 24.31 32.85 13.94
CA TYR A 725 24.52 31.59 14.67
C TYR A 725 23.17 31.00 15.10
N MET A 726 22.83 29.84 14.54
CA MET A 726 21.56 29.17 14.80
C MET A 726 21.76 27.79 15.44
N ILE A 727 20.92 27.46 16.43
CA ILE A 727 20.77 26.10 16.95
C ILE A 727 19.91 25.28 15.98
N ALA A 728 20.45 24.18 15.48
CA ALA A 728 19.76 23.25 14.61
C ALA A 728 19.80 21.82 15.16
N LYS A 729 18.76 21.02 14.90
CA LYS A 729 18.75 19.60 15.25
C LYS A 729 19.57 18.83 14.22
N ALA A 730 20.57 18.07 14.68
CA ALA A 730 21.49 17.32 13.81
C ALA A 730 20.76 16.46 12.76
N GLN A 731 19.71 15.76 13.22
CA GLN A 731 18.84 14.87 12.47
C GLN A 731 18.07 15.54 11.29
N GLY A 732 17.97 16.87 11.24
CA GLY A 732 17.29 17.62 10.17
C GLY A 732 18.22 18.21 9.11
N LEU A 733 19.53 18.22 9.35
CA LEU A 733 20.50 18.90 8.52
C LEU A 733 20.64 18.24 7.13
N ALA A 734 20.62 19.07 6.09
CA ALA A 734 21.12 18.71 4.78
C ALA A 734 22.66 18.65 4.83
N ARG A 735 23.27 17.70 4.13
CA ARG A 735 24.73 17.66 3.92
C ARG A 735 25.03 18.36 2.60
N ILE A 736 25.80 19.43 2.64
CA ILE A 736 26.12 20.21 1.44
C ILE A 736 27.42 19.66 0.84
N PRO A 737 27.43 19.13 -0.40
CA PRO A 737 28.66 18.68 -1.05
C PRO A 737 29.70 19.80 -1.15
N ALA A 738 30.99 19.45 -1.13
CA ALA A 738 32.08 20.44 -1.17
C ALA A 738 32.05 21.28 -2.45
N GLU A 739 31.59 20.69 -3.55
CA GLU A 739 31.44 21.25 -4.88
C GLU A 739 30.32 22.30 -4.96
N VAL A 740 29.36 22.28 -4.02
CA VAL A 740 28.22 23.20 -3.99
C VAL A 740 28.53 24.38 -3.07
N SER A 741 28.64 25.58 -3.63
CA SER A 741 28.79 26.81 -2.84
C SER A 741 27.53 27.10 -2.02
N PHE A 742 27.66 27.80 -0.89
CA PHE A 742 26.50 28.15 -0.06
C PHE A 742 25.48 29.03 -0.81
N ASP A 743 25.93 29.88 -1.75
CA ASP A 743 25.05 30.65 -2.64
C ASP A 743 24.16 29.76 -3.51
N GLN A 744 24.66 28.60 -3.92
CA GLN A 744 23.91 27.64 -4.72
C GLN A 744 23.14 26.64 -3.86
N ALA A 745 23.62 26.32 -2.67
CA ALA A 745 22.93 25.43 -1.74
C ALA A 745 21.69 26.07 -1.11
N ALA A 746 21.79 27.30 -0.61
CA ALA A 746 20.72 27.94 0.19
C ALA A 746 19.34 27.91 -0.50
N PRO A 747 19.17 28.31 -1.79
CA PRO A 747 17.87 28.26 -2.45
C PRO A 747 17.33 26.85 -2.69
N ILE A 748 18.21 25.84 -2.67
CA ILE A 748 17.84 24.44 -2.89
C ILE A 748 17.16 23.88 -1.64
N LEU A 749 17.60 24.30 -0.45
CA LEU A 749 17.12 23.85 0.86
C LEU A 749 15.61 24.08 1.12
N CYS A 750 14.95 24.88 0.28
CA CYS A 750 13.49 24.96 0.20
C CYS A 750 12.99 24.82 -1.25
N ALA A 751 13.28 25.79 -2.12
CA ALA A 751 12.67 25.86 -3.45
C ALA A 751 13.13 24.70 -4.36
N GLY A 752 14.43 24.39 -4.37
CA GLY A 752 14.98 23.32 -5.20
C GLY A 752 14.45 21.93 -4.82
N ILE A 753 14.47 21.59 -3.53
CA ILE A 753 13.95 20.31 -3.02
C ILE A 753 12.44 20.20 -3.26
N SER A 754 11.68 21.30 -3.07
CA SER A 754 10.23 21.30 -3.29
C SER A 754 9.87 21.00 -4.75
N VAL A 755 10.55 21.63 -5.73
CA VAL A 755 10.27 21.35 -7.15
C VAL A 755 10.85 20.02 -7.61
N TYR A 756 11.98 19.57 -7.05
CA TYR A 756 12.54 18.25 -7.33
C TYR A 756 11.60 17.13 -6.87
N LYS A 757 11.14 17.20 -5.61
CA LYS A 757 10.15 16.29 -5.06
C LYS A 757 8.85 16.33 -5.87
N GLY A 758 8.31 17.52 -6.14
CA GLY A 758 7.09 17.64 -6.93
C GLY A 758 7.20 17.09 -8.36
N LEU A 759 8.39 17.12 -8.98
CA LEU A 759 8.63 16.46 -10.28
C LEU A 759 8.66 14.93 -10.15
N LYS A 760 9.17 14.37 -9.04
CA LYS A 760 9.05 12.93 -8.72
C LYS A 760 7.57 12.53 -8.49
N GLU A 761 6.80 13.38 -7.81
CA GLU A 761 5.37 13.15 -7.53
C GLU A 761 4.46 13.12 -8.78
N LEU A 762 4.95 13.58 -9.95
CA LEU A 762 4.22 13.46 -11.22
C LEU A 762 4.15 12.02 -11.76
N ASP A 763 5.02 11.11 -11.29
CA ASP A 763 5.21 9.73 -11.79
C ASP A 763 5.40 9.65 -13.33
N MET A 764 6.26 10.55 -13.83
CA MET A 764 6.52 10.71 -15.26
C MET A 764 7.75 9.95 -15.76
N LYS A 765 7.75 9.66 -17.05
CA LYS A 765 8.86 9.02 -17.78
C LYS A 765 9.60 10.04 -18.65
N ALA A 766 10.90 9.85 -18.81
CA ALA A 766 11.71 10.66 -19.72
C ALA A 766 11.09 10.74 -21.14
N GLY A 767 11.15 11.92 -21.75
CA GLY A 767 10.50 12.25 -23.02
C GLY A 767 9.03 12.70 -22.93
N GLN A 768 8.37 12.53 -21.77
CA GLN A 768 7.00 13.03 -21.55
C GLN A 768 6.97 14.55 -21.27
N TRP A 769 5.81 15.16 -21.51
CA TRP A 769 5.58 16.60 -21.32
C TRP A 769 5.16 16.96 -19.90
N VAL A 770 5.89 17.87 -19.25
CA VAL A 770 5.47 18.57 -18.03
C VAL A 770 5.13 20.03 -18.38
N CYS A 771 3.98 20.50 -17.92
CA CYS A 771 3.63 21.93 -17.88
C CYS A 771 4.10 22.53 -16.55
N VAL A 772 4.71 23.70 -16.59
CA VAL A 772 5.13 24.44 -15.38
C VAL A 772 4.54 25.86 -15.42
N PRO A 773 3.33 26.07 -14.87
CA PRO A 773 2.79 27.41 -14.61
C PRO A 773 3.62 28.13 -13.56
N GLY A 774 4.12 29.33 -13.89
CA GLY A 774 5.04 30.11 -13.06
C GLY A 774 6.52 29.81 -13.32
N ALA A 775 6.85 29.30 -14.51
CA ALA A 775 8.19 28.83 -14.88
C ALA A 775 9.31 29.89 -14.80
N GLY A 776 9.00 31.19 -14.94
CA GLY A 776 9.98 32.26 -14.82
C GLY A 776 10.19 32.77 -13.39
N GLY A 777 9.44 32.24 -12.41
CA GLY A 777 9.54 32.62 -11.00
C GLY A 777 10.64 31.90 -10.22
N GLY A 778 10.75 32.24 -8.93
CA GLY A 778 11.78 31.71 -8.04
C GLY A 778 11.77 30.19 -7.84
N LEU A 779 10.61 29.53 -7.91
CA LEU A 779 10.52 28.07 -7.95
C LEU A 779 10.62 27.54 -9.40
N GLY A 780 9.93 28.19 -10.34
CA GLY A 780 9.83 27.75 -11.72
C GLY A 780 11.17 27.60 -12.45
N HIS A 781 12.10 28.55 -12.25
CA HIS A 781 13.39 28.51 -12.94
C HIS A 781 14.25 27.30 -12.50
N LEU A 782 14.05 26.79 -11.28
CA LEU A 782 14.64 25.53 -10.82
C LEU A 782 13.87 24.33 -11.39
N ALA A 783 12.53 24.38 -11.38
CA ALA A 783 11.69 23.31 -11.94
C ALA A 783 11.98 23.02 -13.41
N VAL A 784 12.21 24.06 -14.23
CA VAL A 784 12.62 23.91 -15.65
C VAL A 784 13.93 23.12 -15.76
N GLN A 785 14.93 23.45 -14.94
CA GLN A 785 16.25 22.80 -14.97
C GLN A 785 16.18 21.35 -14.46
N TYR A 786 15.50 21.09 -13.35
CA TYR A 786 15.27 19.73 -12.86
C TYR A 786 14.48 18.89 -13.88
N ALA A 787 13.40 19.42 -14.45
CA ALA A 787 12.63 18.71 -15.47
C ALA A 787 13.50 18.35 -16.68
N LYS A 788 14.37 19.27 -17.11
CA LYS A 788 15.34 19.03 -18.20
C LYS A 788 16.35 17.94 -17.83
N ALA A 789 16.92 18.01 -16.63
CA ALA A 789 17.93 17.06 -16.14
C ALA A 789 17.36 15.65 -15.86
N MET A 790 16.08 15.56 -15.49
CA MET A 790 15.30 14.32 -15.37
C MET A 790 14.83 13.77 -16.73
N GLY A 791 15.14 14.47 -17.83
CA GLY A 791 14.84 14.04 -19.20
C GLY A 791 13.39 14.28 -19.64
N PHE A 792 12.62 15.09 -18.92
CA PHE A 792 11.28 15.51 -19.34
C PHE A 792 11.35 16.61 -20.41
N ARG A 793 10.24 16.79 -21.13
CA ARG A 793 10.03 17.91 -22.05
C ARG A 793 9.25 18.99 -21.32
N CYS A 794 9.77 20.20 -21.24
CA CYS A 794 9.21 21.24 -20.39
C CYS A 794 8.45 22.30 -21.22
N LEU A 795 7.15 22.42 -20.99
CA LEU A 795 6.35 23.58 -21.41
C LEU A 795 6.31 24.59 -20.25
N ALA A 796 7.12 25.64 -20.38
CA ALA A 796 7.12 26.77 -19.46
C ALA A 796 5.91 27.68 -19.75
N ILE A 797 5.12 28.01 -18.72
CA ILE A 797 3.98 28.93 -18.84
C ILE A 797 4.20 30.09 -17.86
N ASP A 798 4.43 31.29 -18.37
CA ASP A 798 4.59 32.52 -17.58
C ASP A 798 4.25 33.75 -18.46
N GLY A 799 4.54 34.98 -18.01
CA GLY A 799 4.22 36.21 -18.76
C GLY A 799 5.40 37.16 -18.91
N GLY A 800 5.66 37.60 -20.14
CA GLY A 800 6.67 38.61 -20.49
C GLY A 800 7.98 38.06 -21.07
N GLU A 801 8.63 38.86 -21.93
CA GLU A 801 9.79 38.42 -22.73
C GLU A 801 11.03 38.10 -21.87
N SER A 802 11.29 38.84 -20.79
CA SER A 802 12.44 38.56 -19.90
C SER A 802 12.36 37.17 -19.26
N LYS A 803 11.14 36.73 -18.89
CA LYS A 803 10.88 35.37 -18.39
C LYS A 803 10.92 34.34 -19.51
N ARG A 804 10.52 34.70 -20.74
CA ARG A 804 10.65 33.85 -21.93
C ARG A 804 12.11 33.51 -22.22
N GLU A 805 12.97 34.52 -22.33
CA GLU A 805 14.41 34.37 -22.53
C GLU A 805 15.03 33.50 -21.42
N LEU A 806 14.67 33.78 -20.17
CA LEU A 806 15.11 33.01 -19.01
C LEU A 806 14.73 31.52 -19.10
N CYS A 807 13.45 31.20 -19.30
CA CYS A 807 12.98 29.82 -19.34
C CYS A 807 13.61 29.02 -20.49
N LEU A 808 13.73 29.62 -21.67
CA LEU A 808 14.34 28.97 -22.84
C LEU A 808 15.85 28.75 -22.62
N LYS A 809 16.56 29.73 -22.05
CA LYS A 809 17.98 29.61 -21.68
C LYS A 809 18.23 28.50 -20.65
N LEU A 810 17.30 28.29 -19.72
CA LEU A 810 17.35 27.24 -18.70
C LEU A 810 16.89 25.86 -19.20
N GLY A 811 16.51 25.73 -20.47
CA GLY A 811 16.28 24.43 -21.12
C GLY A 811 14.81 24.03 -21.32
N ALA A 812 13.84 24.95 -21.15
CA ALA A 812 12.46 24.72 -21.55
C ALA A 812 12.36 24.41 -23.06
N ASP A 813 11.58 23.39 -23.43
CA ASP A 813 11.35 23.03 -24.84
C ASP A 813 10.54 24.12 -25.57
N VAL A 814 9.54 24.68 -24.87
CA VAL A 814 8.62 25.70 -25.37
C VAL A 814 8.23 26.63 -24.22
N TYR A 815 8.06 27.91 -24.52
CA TYR A 815 7.47 28.91 -23.62
C TYR A 815 6.12 29.38 -24.18
N LEU A 816 5.11 29.45 -23.32
CA LEU A 816 3.76 29.93 -23.61
C LEU A 816 3.50 31.18 -22.76
N ASP A 817 3.37 32.33 -23.44
CA ASP A 817 3.15 33.61 -22.77
C ASP A 817 1.65 33.83 -22.49
N PHE A 818 1.24 33.78 -21.22
CA PHE A 818 -0.17 33.94 -20.86
C PHE A 818 -0.71 35.38 -21.04
N LEU A 819 0.16 36.37 -21.25
CA LEU A 819 -0.25 37.76 -21.53
C LEU A 819 -0.60 37.97 -23.01
N CYS A 820 -0.12 37.09 -23.90
CA CYS A 820 -0.34 37.18 -25.35
C CYS A 820 -1.18 36.02 -25.90
N ALA A 821 -1.17 34.86 -25.25
CA ALA A 821 -2.01 33.72 -25.62
C ALA A 821 -3.50 34.07 -25.51
N LYS A 822 -4.28 33.70 -26.53
CA LYS A 822 -5.74 33.89 -26.50
C LYS A 822 -6.44 32.81 -25.69
N ASP A 823 -5.88 31.61 -25.71
CA ASP A 823 -6.35 30.46 -24.94
C ASP A 823 -5.17 29.56 -24.56
N VAL A 824 -4.68 29.76 -23.33
CA VAL A 824 -3.59 28.98 -22.72
C VAL A 824 -3.89 27.48 -22.75
N ILE A 825 -5.15 27.06 -22.62
CA ILE A 825 -5.54 25.64 -22.54
C ILE A 825 -5.38 24.99 -23.91
N SER A 826 -5.99 25.58 -24.95
CA SER A 826 -5.88 25.05 -26.32
C SER A 826 -4.44 25.08 -26.84
N GLU A 827 -3.69 26.15 -26.55
CA GLU A 827 -2.28 26.27 -26.94
C GLU A 827 -1.41 25.22 -26.23
N ALA A 828 -1.61 24.99 -24.93
CA ALA A 828 -0.91 23.94 -24.19
C ALA A 828 -1.23 22.52 -24.73
N ILE A 829 -2.49 22.22 -25.03
CA ILE A 829 -2.90 20.93 -25.62
C ILE A 829 -2.25 20.72 -27.00
N TYR A 830 -2.18 21.78 -27.82
CA TYR A 830 -1.56 21.74 -29.14
C TYR A 830 -0.05 21.47 -29.06
N ILE A 831 0.67 22.24 -28.23
CA ILE A 831 2.13 22.10 -28.02
C ILE A 831 2.47 20.68 -27.51
N THR A 832 1.72 20.20 -26.52
CA THR A 832 1.93 18.89 -25.88
C THR A 832 1.44 17.70 -26.72
N LYS A 833 0.75 17.95 -27.84
CA LYS A 833 0.17 16.95 -28.76
C LYS A 833 -0.87 16.05 -28.08
N GLY A 834 -1.91 16.70 -27.56
CA GLY A 834 -3.06 16.06 -26.91
C GLY A 834 -3.02 16.07 -25.39
N GLY A 835 -2.41 17.10 -24.79
CA GLY A 835 -2.38 17.33 -23.36
C GLY A 835 -1.07 16.92 -22.67
N ALA A 836 -0.81 17.55 -21.53
CA ALA A 836 0.37 17.34 -20.70
C ALA A 836 0.30 16.02 -19.92
N HIS A 837 1.45 15.37 -19.71
CA HIS A 837 1.52 14.16 -18.88
C HIS A 837 1.59 14.53 -17.40
N GLY A 838 2.29 15.62 -17.10
CA GLY A 838 2.33 16.23 -15.77
C GLY A 838 2.08 17.73 -15.79
N ALA A 839 1.55 18.28 -14.71
CA ALA A 839 1.52 19.72 -14.45
C ALA A 839 2.07 20.00 -13.04
N LEU A 840 3.16 20.75 -12.97
CA LEU A 840 3.79 21.18 -11.71
C LEU A 840 3.40 22.62 -11.42
N ILE A 841 2.43 22.84 -10.53
CA ILE A 841 1.87 24.17 -10.28
C ILE A 841 2.72 24.89 -9.23
N VAL A 842 3.57 25.81 -9.72
CA VAL A 842 4.41 26.69 -8.88
C VAL A 842 3.97 28.16 -8.90
N ALA A 843 3.07 28.54 -9.82
CA ALA A 843 2.43 29.85 -9.86
C ALA A 843 1.55 30.07 -8.62
N THR A 844 1.59 31.28 -8.05
CA THR A 844 0.76 31.72 -6.92
C THR A 844 -0.61 32.25 -7.35
N SER A 845 -1.19 31.72 -8.43
CA SER A 845 -2.48 32.20 -8.97
C SER A 845 -3.55 31.10 -8.99
N GLN A 846 -4.77 31.48 -8.59
CA GLN A 846 -5.97 30.64 -8.69
C GLN A 846 -6.19 30.10 -10.11
N VAL A 847 -5.94 30.94 -11.12
CA VAL A 847 -6.16 30.60 -12.54
C VAL A 847 -5.30 29.40 -12.97
N ALA A 848 -4.06 29.29 -12.49
CA ALA A 848 -3.20 28.15 -12.81
C ALA A 848 -3.78 26.82 -12.30
N TYR A 849 -4.40 26.84 -11.11
CA TYR A 849 -5.09 25.68 -10.54
C TYR A 849 -6.36 25.30 -11.30
N SER A 850 -7.22 26.27 -11.65
CA SER A 850 -8.44 26.01 -12.42
C SER A 850 -8.17 25.58 -13.88
N GLN A 851 -7.07 26.05 -14.50
CA GLN A 851 -6.73 25.67 -15.87
C GLN A 851 -6.06 24.30 -15.99
N ALA A 852 -5.32 23.86 -14.96
CA ALA A 852 -4.50 22.65 -15.04
C ALA A 852 -5.27 21.38 -15.46
N PRO A 853 -6.43 21.03 -14.86
CA PRO A 853 -7.21 19.86 -15.29
C PRO A 853 -7.57 19.86 -16.78
N LEU A 854 -7.79 21.04 -17.38
CA LEU A 854 -8.31 21.17 -18.74
C LEU A 854 -7.25 20.81 -19.79
N TYR A 855 -5.99 21.21 -19.60
CA TYR A 855 -4.89 20.91 -20.53
C TYR A 855 -4.14 19.60 -20.28
N MET A 856 -4.56 18.78 -19.32
CA MET A 856 -3.97 17.45 -19.11
C MET A 856 -4.24 16.47 -20.26
N ARG A 857 -3.43 15.42 -20.32
CA ARG A 857 -3.67 14.18 -21.07
C ARG A 857 -4.50 13.21 -20.22
N PRO A 858 -5.26 12.26 -20.81
CA PRO A 858 -5.71 11.09 -20.06
C PRO A 858 -4.53 10.40 -19.33
N TRP A 859 -4.77 9.95 -18.10
CA TRP A 859 -3.77 9.46 -17.13
C TRP A 859 -2.71 10.50 -16.70
N GLY A 860 -2.99 11.80 -16.85
CA GLY A 860 -2.08 12.86 -16.42
C GLY A 860 -2.13 13.15 -14.91
N THR A 861 -0.99 13.56 -14.35
CA THR A 861 -0.84 13.91 -12.93
C THR A 861 -0.67 15.43 -12.75
N ILE A 862 -1.42 16.02 -11.81
CA ILE A 862 -1.29 17.43 -11.41
C ILE A 862 -0.70 17.46 -10.01
N VAL A 863 0.43 18.13 -9.83
CA VAL A 863 1.08 18.33 -8.54
C VAL A 863 0.95 19.79 -8.09
N CYS A 864 0.34 19.97 -6.92
CA CYS A 864 0.13 21.24 -6.26
C CYS A 864 1.29 21.51 -5.29
N ILE A 865 2.04 22.61 -5.48
CA ILE A 865 3.10 23.06 -4.56
C ILE A 865 2.76 24.42 -3.94
N SER A 866 2.39 25.40 -4.78
CA SER A 866 2.18 26.77 -4.32
C SER A 866 0.96 26.87 -3.40
N LEU A 867 1.04 27.71 -2.36
CA LEU A 867 -0.03 27.94 -1.40
C LEU A 867 -0.62 29.37 -1.51
N PRO A 868 -1.27 29.76 -2.62
CA PRO A 868 -1.94 31.04 -2.70
C PRO A 868 -3.15 31.10 -1.76
N ALA A 869 -3.28 32.23 -1.04
CA ALA A 869 -4.35 32.44 -0.07
C ALA A 869 -5.74 32.27 -0.69
N ASN A 870 -6.62 31.52 -0.01
CA ASN A 870 -8.00 31.21 -0.42
C ASN A 870 -8.16 30.48 -1.77
N ALA A 871 -7.08 29.97 -2.35
CA ALA A 871 -7.16 29.26 -3.63
C ALA A 871 -7.83 27.89 -3.50
N LYS A 872 -8.46 27.45 -4.59
CA LYS A 872 -9.19 26.18 -4.73
C LYS A 872 -8.82 25.52 -6.04
N LEU A 873 -8.85 24.19 -6.09
CA LEU A 873 -8.74 23.46 -7.35
C LEU A 873 -10.14 23.05 -7.81
N ASP A 874 -10.78 23.93 -8.58
CA ASP A 874 -12.06 23.64 -9.22
C ASP A 874 -11.83 22.77 -10.45
N SER A 875 -12.50 21.62 -10.53
CA SER A 875 -12.37 20.68 -11.64
C SER A 875 -13.70 20.01 -11.98
N VAL A 876 -13.92 19.72 -13.26
CA VAL A 876 -15.09 18.98 -13.73
C VAL A 876 -14.91 17.51 -13.37
N ILE A 877 -15.64 17.01 -12.38
CA ILE A 877 -15.52 15.63 -11.87
C ILE A 877 -15.65 14.58 -12.99
N ALA A 878 -16.53 14.80 -13.96
CA ALA A 878 -16.66 13.93 -15.13
C ALA A 878 -15.36 13.86 -15.96
N ASP A 879 -14.63 14.97 -16.09
CA ASP A 879 -13.35 15.02 -16.80
C ASP A 879 -12.28 14.25 -16.01
N VAL A 880 -12.18 14.48 -14.70
CA VAL A 880 -11.25 13.76 -13.79
C VAL A 880 -11.46 12.25 -13.87
N VAL A 881 -12.71 11.78 -13.80
CA VAL A 881 -13.05 10.35 -13.86
C VAL A 881 -12.81 9.77 -15.25
N MET A 882 -13.32 10.41 -16.31
CA MET A 882 -13.26 9.85 -17.67
C MET A 882 -11.85 9.88 -18.27
N ARG A 883 -11.02 10.87 -17.91
CA ARG A 883 -9.59 10.93 -18.27
C ARG A 883 -8.68 10.25 -17.24
N ARG A 884 -9.18 9.82 -16.09
CA ARG A 884 -8.38 9.27 -14.97
C ARG A 884 -7.23 10.20 -14.57
N LEU A 885 -7.55 11.47 -14.33
CA LEU A 885 -6.57 12.45 -13.86
C LEU A 885 -6.23 12.20 -12.39
N THR A 886 -4.95 12.32 -12.04
CA THR A 886 -4.50 12.32 -10.63
C THR A 886 -4.22 13.76 -10.20
N ILE A 887 -4.69 14.14 -9.01
CA ILE A 887 -4.40 15.42 -8.39
C ILE A 887 -3.72 15.11 -7.05
N ARG A 888 -2.52 15.65 -6.81
CA ARG A 888 -1.69 15.34 -5.64
C ARG A 888 -1.10 16.63 -5.05
N GLY A 889 -1.16 16.79 -3.74
CA GLY A 889 -0.37 17.80 -3.04
C GLY A 889 1.06 17.31 -2.85
N SER A 890 2.06 18.15 -3.11
CA SER A 890 3.46 17.89 -2.75
C SER A 890 3.92 18.95 -1.76
N VAL A 891 4.18 18.51 -0.53
CA VAL A 891 5.02 19.26 0.41
C VAL A 891 6.49 19.14 -0.02
N MET A 892 7.38 19.79 0.72
CA MET A 892 8.84 19.67 0.56
C MET A 892 9.30 18.20 0.59
N GLY A 893 10.46 17.92 0.00
CA GLY A 893 11.09 16.59 0.00
C GLY A 893 11.73 16.16 1.31
N ASP A 894 11.96 14.87 1.42
CA ASP A 894 12.59 14.21 2.57
C ASP A 894 14.14 14.35 2.58
N ARG A 895 14.83 13.58 3.43
CA ARG A 895 16.31 13.59 3.51
C ARG A 895 17.00 13.04 2.25
N LEU A 896 16.41 12.07 1.56
CA LEU A 896 16.94 11.53 0.31
C LEU A 896 16.68 12.50 -0.85
N ASP A 897 15.47 13.06 -0.96
CA ASP A 897 15.14 14.11 -1.92
C ASP A 897 16.09 15.32 -1.77
N THR A 898 16.49 15.64 -0.52
CA THR A 898 17.49 16.68 -0.20
C THR A 898 18.84 16.38 -0.83
N ALA A 899 19.36 15.16 -0.64
CA ALA A 899 20.67 14.75 -1.13
C ALA A 899 20.69 14.65 -2.66
N GLU A 900 19.64 14.07 -3.26
CA GLU A 900 19.47 13.98 -4.71
C GLU A 900 19.40 15.37 -5.36
N ALA A 901 18.62 16.30 -4.81
CA ALA A 901 18.52 17.67 -5.31
C ALA A 901 19.89 18.39 -5.31
N LEU A 902 20.65 18.29 -4.21
CA LEU A 902 21.99 18.87 -4.12
C LEU A 902 22.99 18.21 -5.08
N ASP A 903 22.88 16.91 -5.37
CA ASP A 903 23.72 16.21 -6.36
C ASP A 903 23.50 16.74 -7.80
N PHE A 904 22.27 17.08 -8.21
CA PHE A 904 22.06 17.73 -9.51
C PHE A 904 22.78 19.09 -9.62
N VAL A 905 22.93 19.81 -8.51
CA VAL A 905 23.68 21.07 -8.44
C VAL A 905 25.19 20.82 -8.42
N ALA A 906 25.66 19.82 -7.67
CA ALA A 906 27.07 19.39 -7.66
C ALA A 906 27.54 18.96 -9.06
N ARG A 907 26.68 18.28 -9.83
CA ARG A 907 26.91 17.90 -11.23
C ARG A 907 26.72 19.06 -12.23
N GLY A 908 26.43 20.28 -11.75
CA GLY A 908 26.27 21.48 -12.59
C GLY A 908 25.04 21.48 -13.51
N LEU A 909 24.05 20.61 -13.27
CA LEU A 909 22.85 20.46 -14.08
C LEU A 909 21.74 21.45 -13.69
N VAL A 910 21.79 21.96 -12.46
CA VAL A 910 20.86 22.95 -11.92
C VAL A 910 21.67 24.08 -11.28
N LYS A 911 21.33 25.32 -11.62
CA LYS A 911 21.94 26.53 -11.06
C LYS A 911 20.85 27.52 -10.61
N SER A 912 20.94 27.98 -9.37
CA SER A 912 20.09 29.04 -8.84
C SER A 912 20.59 30.40 -9.33
N ILE A 913 19.66 31.23 -9.82
CA ILE A 913 19.92 32.64 -10.14
C ILE A 913 19.60 33.45 -8.89
N VAL A 914 20.63 34.10 -8.34
CA VAL A 914 20.59 34.73 -7.01
C VAL A 914 21.01 36.20 -7.08
N GLU A 915 20.31 37.04 -6.33
CA GLU A 915 20.79 38.36 -5.89
C GLU A 915 21.15 38.26 -4.39
N ILE A 916 22.27 38.85 -3.98
CA ILE A 916 22.75 38.81 -2.58
C ILE A 916 22.55 40.17 -1.95
N TYR A 917 21.97 40.19 -0.75
CA TYR A 917 21.71 41.38 0.05
C TYR A 917 22.30 41.24 1.47
N PRO A 918 22.62 42.34 2.17
CA PRO A 918 22.95 42.28 3.59
C PRO A 918 21.69 41.91 4.39
N MET A 919 21.83 41.18 5.52
CA MET A 919 20.68 40.82 6.36
C MET A 919 19.89 42.03 6.87
N SER A 920 20.53 43.20 7.01
CA SER A 920 19.88 44.47 7.38
C SER A 920 18.88 44.98 6.33
N ALA A 921 18.97 44.55 5.07
CA ALA A 921 18.06 44.93 3.99
C ALA A 921 16.79 44.05 3.89
N LEU A 922 16.53 43.13 4.84
CA LEU A 922 15.41 42.19 4.76
C LEU A 922 14.03 42.87 4.56
N ASN A 923 13.77 44.03 5.18
CA ASN A 923 12.52 44.76 4.95
C ASN A 923 12.40 45.26 3.49
N GLN A 924 13.49 45.75 2.89
CA GLN A 924 13.51 46.14 1.48
C GLN A 924 13.29 44.93 0.55
N VAL A 925 13.86 43.77 0.90
CA VAL A 925 13.64 42.51 0.18
C VAL A 925 12.16 42.12 0.22
N TYR A 926 11.53 42.17 1.40
CA TYR A 926 10.10 41.91 1.55
C TYR A 926 9.22 42.88 0.75
N ASP A 927 9.56 44.17 0.69
CA ASP A 927 8.82 45.13 -0.14
C ASP A 927 8.96 44.86 -1.65
N ARG A 928 10.14 44.44 -2.12
CA ARG A 928 10.32 43.97 -3.51
C ARG A 928 9.53 42.69 -3.80
N MET A 929 9.45 41.77 -2.82
CA MET A 929 8.65 40.54 -2.94
C MET A 929 7.16 40.85 -3.11
N ARG A 930 6.59 41.72 -2.27
CA ARG A 930 5.19 42.18 -2.36
C ARG A 930 4.83 42.77 -3.73
N LYS A 931 5.77 43.47 -4.36
CA LYS A 931 5.60 44.07 -5.70
C LYS A 931 5.86 43.09 -6.87
N GLY A 932 6.40 41.90 -6.60
CA GLY A 932 6.76 40.94 -7.64
C GLY A 932 8.00 41.33 -8.47
N GLU A 933 8.86 42.21 -7.94
CA GLU A 933 10.02 42.80 -8.64
C GLU A 933 11.28 41.90 -8.66
N ILE A 934 11.17 40.63 -8.26
CA ILE A 934 12.30 39.70 -8.11
C ILE A 934 12.23 38.61 -9.16
N ALA A 935 13.30 38.51 -9.96
CA ALA A 935 13.55 37.39 -10.86
C ALA A 935 14.55 36.42 -10.23
N GLY A 936 14.22 35.13 -10.15
CA GLY A 936 15.07 34.14 -9.47
C GLY A 936 14.89 34.16 -7.95
N ARG A 937 15.99 34.31 -7.19
CA ARG A 937 16.05 34.12 -5.74
C ARG A 937 16.82 35.25 -5.06
N ILE A 938 16.43 35.57 -3.82
CA ILE A 938 17.22 36.44 -2.94
C ILE A 938 17.95 35.58 -1.91
N LEU A 939 19.20 35.95 -1.63
CA LEU A 939 19.99 35.49 -0.50
C LEU A 939 20.30 36.67 0.42
N LEU A 940 20.30 36.42 1.73
CA LEU A 940 20.96 37.28 2.69
C LEU A 940 22.37 36.75 2.96
N ASN A 941 23.33 37.67 2.98
CA ASN A 941 24.64 37.50 3.59
C ASN A 941 24.47 37.75 5.09
N THR A 942 24.72 36.72 5.89
CA THR A 942 24.65 36.76 7.36
C THR A 942 26.01 37.08 7.97
N SER A 943 27.11 36.71 7.32
CA SER A 943 28.49 36.83 7.83
C SER A 943 29.19 38.14 7.40
N GLU A 944 28.52 39.28 7.55
CA GLU A 944 29.07 40.64 7.33
C GLU A 944 29.58 41.28 8.61
#